data_AF-A0A9W4RRZ2-F1
#
_entry.id   AF-A0A9W4RRZ2-F1
#
_cell.length_a   1.000
_cell.length_b   1.000
_cell.length_c   1.000
_cell.angle_alpha   90.00
_cell.angle_beta   90.00
_cell.angle_gamma   90.00
#
_symmetry.space_group_name_H-M   'P 1'
#
loop_
_entity.id
_entity.type
_entity.pdbx_description
1 polymer ?
#
loop_
_entity_poly.entity_id
_entity_poly.type
_entity_poly.pdbx_seq_one_letter_code
_entity_poly.pdbx_strand_id
1 'polypeptide(L)'
;MLAEIIGRPLCTKQSLISDFKKLGIVEGETLLLNSSLSRLGWVNGGAETVISALLEVLGDEGTLVVPTYTGDNTDPAEWRSPRAPRELWQTIRDTMPAYDPRITRTRGVGAIPEMLRNWPGAMRSAHPQTSFAAVGLQAGEITAGHALDCRLGEKSPLAKLEQLEARILLLGTGFDTCTAFHLAEYRNVAPLESNSFAAIVEGSRQWVTVRDITLNDDDFGFIGLLERYSTVRSHLGIYNNVCVPAVYRRSYNGDFLQALWRAVGDVVAQHPILSATPVDIDTKDPRFISLPITEPEQVIQLRKSQTVVTDPQFEAELQVTLEKQHNTPFEHGATPQPFWRLEVLDARTNSGSFVACLCFHHSLMDTKSALIFHGDLEKALNQSSITTHSKDALLPSLEAVYDLPVSEAFVQQASIYNESPANVWSGAVQKLPVRTRVRLFWVSGEVADSFRKHYKGQRASVTAGMMALLAAAFFKVLPDDYDTLQGDCAVSLRHLLPDPINDRSLGYYVGSFSEQYSRSADPASVWSDARRTKATIDEVAKRRGADMPVGYLRHVADDMSGWLSGKLGKKRAAAWELSNVGVVGYTGKVTETEFKMERMLFSQSASATSGAIKVSVVTGRDGQLGFAFSWQEGIVEKRLAEELVSTFRESLLALVSEGGR
;
A
#
# COMPACT_ATOMS: atom_id res chain seq x y z
N MET A 1 39.30 -0.28 -7.66
CA MET A 1 38.89 -1.14 -8.79
C MET A 1 38.72 -2.61 -8.39
N LEU A 2 39.73 -3.31 -7.84
CA LEU A 2 39.57 -4.72 -7.40
C LEU A 2 38.76 -4.90 -6.10
N ALA A 3 38.75 -3.91 -5.21
CA ALA A 3 38.01 -3.98 -3.94
C ALA A 3 36.48 -3.90 -4.08
N GLU A 4 35.94 -3.40 -5.21
CA GLU A 4 34.49 -3.36 -5.49
C GLU A 4 33.95 -4.68 -6.08
N ILE A 5 34.85 -5.59 -6.47
CA ILE A 5 34.53 -6.83 -7.17
C ILE A 5 34.33 -7.99 -6.19
N ILE A 6 35.01 -7.98 -5.05
CA ILE A 6 34.97 -9.04 -4.04
C ILE A 6 33.64 -8.93 -3.27
N GLY A 7 32.65 -9.73 -3.66
CA GLY A 7 31.35 -9.84 -2.97
C GLY A 7 30.10 -9.65 -3.85
N ARG A 8 30.25 -9.21 -5.11
CA ARG A 8 29.12 -9.13 -6.06
C ARG A 8 28.96 -10.47 -6.81
N PRO A 9 27.73 -11.00 -6.97
CA PRO A 9 27.52 -12.19 -7.79
C PRO A 9 27.97 -11.92 -9.23
N LEU A 10 28.73 -12.85 -9.81
CA LEU A 10 29.15 -12.81 -11.21
C LEU A 10 28.01 -13.27 -12.10
N CYS A 11 27.53 -12.40 -12.98
CA CYS A 11 26.55 -12.72 -14.00
C CYS A 11 27.27 -13.15 -15.29
N THR A 12 27.02 -14.37 -15.72
CA THR A 12 27.48 -14.93 -17.00
C THR A 12 26.32 -14.99 -17.99
N LYS A 13 26.61 -15.17 -19.28
CA LYS A 13 25.57 -15.39 -20.29
C LYS A 13 24.61 -16.53 -19.88
N GLN A 14 25.16 -17.66 -19.43
CA GLN A 14 24.36 -18.83 -19.05
C GLN A 14 23.48 -18.59 -17.81
N SER A 15 23.99 -17.86 -16.81
CA SER A 15 23.20 -17.52 -15.63
C SER A 15 22.06 -16.57 -15.99
N LEU A 16 22.33 -15.56 -16.83
CA LEU A 16 21.31 -14.62 -17.30
C LEU A 16 20.22 -15.33 -18.12
N ILE A 17 20.59 -16.24 -19.03
CA ILE A 17 19.61 -17.07 -19.77
C ILE A 17 18.72 -17.85 -18.80
N SER A 18 19.31 -18.48 -17.78
CA SER A 18 18.54 -19.22 -16.78
C SER A 18 17.59 -18.30 -16.00
N ASP A 19 18.03 -17.10 -15.64
CA ASP A 19 17.25 -16.16 -14.84
C ASP A 19 16.12 -15.54 -15.68
N PHE A 20 16.38 -15.18 -16.95
CA PHE A 20 15.34 -14.71 -17.87
C PHE A 20 14.27 -15.77 -18.12
N LYS A 21 14.64 -17.04 -18.31
CA LYS A 21 13.68 -18.15 -18.41
C LYS A 21 12.87 -18.33 -17.12
N LYS A 22 13.49 -18.19 -15.94
CA LYS A 22 12.79 -18.23 -14.65
C LYS A 22 11.83 -17.05 -14.44
N LEU A 23 12.16 -15.87 -14.97
CA LEU A 23 11.27 -14.70 -15.04
C LEU A 23 10.10 -14.92 -16.02
N GLY A 24 10.10 -16.05 -16.73
CA GLY A 24 9.05 -16.43 -17.65
C GLY A 24 9.16 -15.78 -19.02
N ILE A 25 10.35 -15.29 -19.41
CA ILE A 25 10.61 -14.81 -20.78
C ILE A 25 10.61 -16.03 -21.70
N VAL A 26 9.84 -15.97 -22.77
CA VAL A 26 9.63 -17.09 -23.70
C VAL A 26 10.13 -16.78 -25.11
N GLU A 27 10.42 -17.83 -25.87
CA GLU A 27 10.80 -17.72 -27.27
C GLU A 27 9.65 -17.12 -28.10
N GLY A 28 9.97 -16.27 -29.08
CA GLY A 28 9.04 -15.64 -30.00
C GLY A 28 8.35 -14.38 -29.48
N GLU A 29 8.56 -13.96 -28.22
CA GLU A 29 7.89 -12.76 -27.69
C GLU A 29 8.59 -11.45 -28.09
N THR A 30 7.84 -10.34 -28.04
CA THR A 30 8.37 -8.99 -28.20
C THR A 30 8.60 -8.38 -26.82
N LEU A 31 9.83 -7.91 -26.56
CA LEU A 31 10.28 -7.45 -25.25
C LEU A 31 10.81 -6.00 -25.31
N LEU A 32 10.16 -5.08 -24.62
CA LEU A 32 10.68 -3.74 -24.35
C LEU A 32 11.56 -3.77 -23.08
N LEU A 33 12.82 -3.38 -23.21
CA LEU A 33 13.80 -3.39 -22.13
C LEU A 33 14.16 -1.97 -21.66
N ASN A 34 13.91 -1.71 -20.38
CA ASN A 34 14.47 -0.58 -19.63
C ASN A 34 15.48 -1.15 -18.64
N SER A 35 16.69 -0.57 -18.54
CA SER A 35 17.78 -1.26 -17.83
C SER A 35 18.77 -0.34 -17.13
N SER A 36 19.36 -0.85 -16.04
CA SER A 36 20.54 -0.29 -15.38
C SER A 36 21.59 -1.36 -15.18
N LEU A 37 22.56 -1.43 -16.10
CA LEU A 37 23.66 -2.41 -16.06
C LEU A 37 24.43 -2.37 -14.72
N SER A 38 24.60 -1.18 -14.14
CA SER A 38 25.31 -0.99 -12.87
C SER A 38 24.64 -1.66 -11.67
N ARG A 39 23.33 -1.92 -11.74
CA ARG A 39 22.51 -2.54 -10.69
C ARG A 39 22.52 -4.08 -10.76
N LEU A 40 23.05 -4.67 -11.83
CA LEU A 40 23.09 -6.13 -12.03
C LEU A 40 24.29 -6.83 -11.37
N GLY A 41 25.12 -6.10 -10.63
CA GLY A 41 26.37 -6.66 -10.10
C GLY A 41 27.47 -6.68 -11.17
N TRP A 42 28.28 -7.75 -11.22
CA TRP A 42 29.33 -7.87 -12.24
C TRP A 42 28.85 -8.75 -13.40
N VAL A 43 28.50 -8.13 -14.52
CA VAL A 43 28.22 -8.85 -15.77
C VAL A 43 29.52 -9.07 -16.54
N ASN A 44 29.94 -10.33 -16.68
CA ASN A 44 31.06 -10.68 -17.54
C ASN A 44 30.71 -10.29 -18.99
N GLY A 45 31.53 -9.48 -19.66
CA GLY A 45 31.22 -8.96 -21.00
C GLY A 45 30.21 -7.80 -21.04
N GLY A 46 29.75 -7.30 -19.89
CA GLY A 46 28.92 -6.09 -19.81
C GLY A 46 27.62 -6.15 -20.62
N ALA A 47 27.29 -5.06 -21.33
CA ALA A 47 26.06 -4.93 -22.10
C ALA A 47 25.90 -6.00 -23.19
N GLU A 48 27.00 -6.44 -23.81
CA GLU A 48 26.99 -7.42 -24.89
C GLU A 48 26.42 -8.75 -24.41
N THR A 49 26.81 -9.16 -23.20
CA THR A 49 26.37 -10.41 -22.60
C THR A 49 24.89 -10.37 -22.22
N VAL A 50 24.37 -9.22 -21.78
CA VAL A 50 22.93 -9.05 -21.52
C VAL A 50 22.13 -9.15 -22.82
N ILE A 51 22.55 -8.45 -23.87
CA ILE A 51 21.87 -8.46 -25.18
C ILE A 51 21.90 -9.86 -25.78
N SER A 52 23.08 -10.51 -25.79
CA SER A 52 23.24 -11.85 -26.35
C SER A 52 22.42 -12.90 -25.59
N ALA A 53 22.31 -12.80 -24.26
CA ALA A 53 21.47 -13.68 -23.46
C ALA A 53 19.98 -13.48 -23.77
N LEU A 54 19.50 -12.24 -23.87
CA LEU A 54 18.10 -11.95 -24.18
C LEU A 54 17.72 -12.41 -25.59
N LEU A 55 18.52 -12.08 -26.60
CA LEU A 55 18.27 -12.51 -27.98
C LEU A 55 18.25 -14.04 -28.10
N GLU A 56 19.11 -14.75 -27.35
CA GLU A 56 19.09 -16.22 -27.33
C GLU A 56 17.83 -16.80 -26.67
N VAL A 57 17.29 -16.16 -25.63
CA VAL A 57 16.04 -16.59 -25.00
C VAL A 57 14.84 -16.31 -25.90
N LEU A 58 14.85 -15.17 -26.59
CA LEU A 58 13.78 -14.74 -27.50
C LEU A 58 13.77 -15.53 -28.82
N GLY A 59 14.91 -16.07 -29.25
CA GLY A 59 15.02 -16.83 -30.50
C GLY A 59 14.82 -15.98 -31.75
N ASP A 60 14.80 -16.63 -32.91
CA ASP A 60 14.75 -15.94 -34.23
C ASP A 60 13.38 -15.28 -34.50
N GLU A 61 12.32 -15.79 -33.89
CA GLU A 61 10.95 -15.24 -34.00
C GLU A 61 10.70 -14.08 -33.00
N GLY A 62 11.56 -13.92 -32.00
CA GLY A 62 11.40 -12.89 -30.98
C GLY A 62 11.94 -11.52 -31.40
N THR A 63 11.60 -10.48 -30.64
CA THR A 63 12.07 -9.11 -30.90
C THR A 63 12.44 -8.38 -29.61
N LEU A 64 13.68 -7.88 -29.53
CA LEU A 64 14.16 -7.05 -28.42
C LEU A 64 14.12 -5.58 -28.81
N VAL A 65 13.51 -4.75 -27.96
CA VAL A 65 13.34 -3.31 -28.18
C VAL A 65 13.87 -2.52 -26.98
N VAL A 66 14.53 -1.38 -27.23
CA VAL A 66 15.05 -0.48 -26.19
C VAL A 66 14.78 0.99 -26.53
N PRO A 67 14.55 1.86 -25.53
CA PRO A 67 14.53 3.30 -25.74
C PRO A 67 15.96 3.80 -26.05
N THR A 68 16.09 4.64 -27.06
CA THR A 68 17.37 5.18 -27.55
C THR A 68 17.35 6.70 -27.60
N TYR A 69 17.06 7.32 -26.46
CA TYR A 69 16.74 8.74 -26.41
C TYR A 69 17.94 9.65 -26.68
N THR A 70 17.65 10.82 -27.24
CA THR A 70 18.61 11.88 -27.59
C THR A 70 18.15 13.17 -26.89
N GLY A 71 18.14 13.17 -25.56
CA GLY A 71 17.53 14.24 -24.75
C GLY A 71 18.21 15.62 -24.88
N ASP A 72 19.39 15.69 -25.48
CA ASP A 72 20.11 16.92 -25.77
C ASP A 72 19.74 17.56 -27.12
N ASN A 73 19.02 16.86 -27.99
CA ASN A 73 18.41 17.47 -29.17
C ASN A 73 17.10 18.17 -28.79
N THR A 74 17.18 19.17 -27.93
CA THR A 74 16.07 19.93 -27.32
C THR A 74 16.40 21.41 -27.33
N ASP A 75 15.42 22.28 -27.05
CA ASP A 75 15.68 23.72 -26.96
C ASP A 75 16.70 24.04 -25.85
N PRO A 76 17.79 24.76 -26.14
CA PRO A 76 18.80 25.10 -25.13
C PRO A 76 18.26 25.94 -23.97
N ALA A 77 17.09 26.58 -24.14
CA ALA A 77 16.40 27.27 -23.05
C ALA A 77 15.97 26.35 -21.91
N GLU A 78 15.71 25.07 -22.20
CA GLU A 78 15.21 24.09 -21.24
C GLU A 78 16.34 23.28 -20.56
N TRP A 79 17.59 23.45 -21.00
CA TRP A 79 18.70 22.67 -20.49
C TRP A 79 19.02 23.05 -19.04
N ARG A 80 19.16 22.03 -18.18
CA ARG A 80 19.50 22.22 -16.75
C ARG A 80 20.95 21.84 -16.41
N SER A 81 21.50 20.84 -17.10
CA SER A 81 22.79 20.22 -16.74
C SER A 81 23.62 19.87 -17.99
N PRO A 82 24.48 20.79 -18.47
CA PRO A 82 24.62 22.19 -18.04
C PRO A 82 23.53 23.10 -18.63
N ARG A 83 23.22 24.21 -17.95
CA ARG A 83 22.41 25.30 -18.52
C ARG A 83 23.19 26.01 -19.64
N ALA A 84 22.56 26.24 -20.79
CA ALA A 84 23.16 27.01 -21.87
C ALA A 84 22.99 28.53 -21.62
N PRO A 85 24.05 29.35 -21.78
CA PRO A 85 23.93 30.81 -21.76
C PRO A 85 22.95 31.30 -22.83
N ARG A 86 22.12 32.29 -22.47
CA ARG A 86 21.02 32.78 -23.31
C ARG A 86 21.50 33.32 -24.66
N GLU A 87 22.65 33.98 -24.66
CA GLU A 87 23.32 34.52 -25.84
C GLU A 87 23.75 33.44 -26.86
N LEU A 88 23.89 32.18 -26.44
CA LEU A 88 24.25 31.06 -27.31
C LEU A 88 23.05 30.31 -27.87
N TRP A 89 21.83 30.56 -27.38
CA TRP A 89 20.65 29.78 -27.76
C TRP A 89 20.42 29.77 -29.27
N GLN A 90 20.48 30.94 -29.92
CA GLN A 90 20.27 31.02 -31.36
C GLN A 90 21.37 30.29 -32.13
N THR A 91 22.64 30.47 -31.76
CA THR A 91 23.76 29.73 -32.37
C THR A 91 23.56 28.22 -32.24
N ILE A 92 23.16 27.73 -31.07
CA ILE A 92 22.87 26.30 -30.86
C ILE A 92 21.72 25.86 -31.78
N ARG A 93 20.62 26.63 -31.87
CA ARG A 93 19.51 26.32 -32.78
C ARG A 93 19.91 26.33 -34.26
N ASP A 94 20.87 27.15 -34.65
CA ASP A 94 21.36 27.23 -36.02
C ASP A 94 22.31 26.09 -36.36
N THR A 95 23.13 25.64 -35.40
CA THR A 95 24.25 24.71 -35.64
C THR A 95 24.04 23.29 -35.09
N MET A 96 23.02 23.03 -34.26
CA MET A 96 22.75 21.68 -33.73
C MET A 96 22.57 20.69 -34.89
N PRO A 97 23.37 19.61 -34.96
CA PRO A 97 23.20 18.58 -35.98
C PRO A 97 21.79 17.98 -35.94
N ALA A 98 21.22 17.73 -37.11
CA ALA A 98 19.96 16.99 -37.17
C ALA A 98 20.17 15.55 -36.66
N TYR A 99 19.13 15.00 -36.03
CA TYR A 99 19.09 13.59 -35.68
C TYR A 99 19.27 12.71 -36.94
N ASP A 100 20.27 11.82 -36.90
CA ASP A 100 20.46 10.70 -37.82
C ASP A 100 20.44 9.39 -37.01
N PRO A 101 19.49 8.47 -37.28
CA PRO A 101 19.34 7.23 -36.52
C PRO A 101 20.60 6.36 -36.50
N ARG A 102 21.48 6.48 -37.50
CA ARG A 102 22.69 5.66 -37.67
C ARG A 102 23.85 6.09 -36.77
N ILE A 103 23.99 7.40 -36.54
CA ILE A 103 25.20 7.96 -35.90
C ILE A 103 24.91 8.76 -34.63
N THR A 104 23.68 9.23 -34.44
CA THR A 104 23.34 10.04 -33.26
C THR A 104 23.39 9.17 -32.03
N ARG A 105 24.24 9.54 -31.06
CA ARG A 105 24.41 8.76 -29.84
C ARG A 105 23.19 8.89 -28.94
N THR A 106 22.96 7.87 -28.12
CA THR A 106 21.97 7.97 -27.06
C THR A 106 22.49 8.81 -25.89
N ARG A 107 21.57 9.36 -25.10
CA ARG A 107 21.85 10.14 -23.90
C ARG A 107 20.88 9.72 -22.79
N GLY A 108 21.41 9.41 -21.61
CA GLY A 108 20.61 9.13 -20.40
C GLY A 108 20.01 7.72 -20.29
N VAL A 109 20.11 6.88 -21.31
CA VAL A 109 19.48 5.53 -21.33
C VAL A 109 20.45 4.37 -21.04
N GLY A 110 21.75 4.64 -20.89
CA GLY A 110 22.76 3.67 -20.47
C GLY A 110 23.42 2.85 -21.59
N ALA A 111 24.33 1.95 -21.19
CA ALA A 111 25.20 1.22 -22.13
C ALA A 111 24.50 0.11 -22.92
N ILE A 112 23.44 -0.49 -22.38
CA ILE A 112 22.69 -1.56 -23.06
C ILE A 112 21.95 -1.00 -24.28
N PRO A 113 21.13 0.06 -24.18
CA PRO A 113 20.48 0.62 -25.37
C PRO A 113 21.45 1.17 -26.42
N GLU A 114 22.55 1.81 -25.98
CA GLU A 114 23.60 2.30 -26.86
C GLU A 114 24.27 1.17 -27.65
N MET A 115 24.45 0.00 -27.05
CA MET A 115 25.00 -1.15 -27.74
C MET A 115 23.97 -1.79 -28.68
N LEU A 116 22.72 -1.98 -28.23
CA LEU A 116 21.69 -2.61 -29.05
C LEU A 116 21.41 -1.82 -30.34
N ARG A 117 21.43 -0.48 -30.30
CA ARG A 117 21.22 0.33 -31.51
C ARG A 117 22.32 0.16 -32.58
N ASN A 118 23.49 -0.36 -32.18
CA ASN A 118 24.60 -0.67 -33.08
C ASN A 118 24.72 -2.19 -33.34
N TRP A 119 23.78 -2.99 -32.82
CA TRP A 119 23.79 -4.43 -33.00
C TRP A 119 23.54 -4.81 -34.46
N PRO A 120 24.15 -5.88 -34.98
CA PRO A 120 23.84 -6.37 -36.32
C PRO A 120 22.33 -6.59 -36.51
N GLY A 121 21.75 -5.99 -37.54
CA GLY A 121 20.32 -6.06 -37.83
C GLY A 121 19.43 -5.10 -37.04
N ALA A 122 20.00 -4.24 -36.19
CA ALA A 122 19.21 -3.24 -35.47
C ALA A 122 18.58 -2.19 -36.40
N MET A 123 17.31 -1.90 -36.15
CA MET A 123 16.58 -0.79 -36.75
C MET A 123 16.27 0.25 -35.68
N ARG A 124 16.26 1.54 -36.04
CA ARG A 124 15.97 2.63 -35.09
C ARG A 124 14.93 3.58 -35.66
N SER A 125 13.97 3.96 -34.83
CA SER A 125 12.88 4.85 -35.23
C SER A 125 13.32 6.31 -35.42
N ALA A 126 12.53 7.06 -36.18
CA ALA A 126 12.95 8.34 -36.75
C ALA A 126 12.80 9.56 -35.82
N HIS A 127 12.12 9.45 -34.68
CA HIS A 127 11.86 10.60 -33.82
C HIS A 127 13.16 11.18 -33.22
N PRO A 128 13.44 12.50 -33.38
CA PRO A 128 14.71 13.11 -33.02
C PRO A 128 15.13 13.02 -31.55
N GLN A 129 14.15 12.95 -30.63
CA GLN A 129 14.37 12.88 -29.18
C GLN A 129 14.06 11.51 -28.57
N THR A 130 12.90 10.91 -28.86
CA THR A 130 12.38 9.71 -28.17
C THR A 130 12.46 8.42 -29.02
N SER A 131 13.45 8.31 -29.90
CA SER A 131 13.61 7.12 -30.75
C SER A 131 13.79 5.80 -29.97
N PHE A 132 13.46 4.68 -30.60
CA PHE A 132 13.63 3.31 -30.09
C PHE A 132 14.46 2.51 -31.09
N ALA A 133 15.30 1.59 -30.59
CA ALA A 133 15.96 0.59 -31.41
C ALA A 133 15.36 -0.80 -31.18
N ALA A 134 15.27 -1.61 -32.23
CA ALA A 134 14.74 -2.96 -32.20
C ALA A 134 15.61 -3.92 -33.01
N VAL A 135 15.72 -5.17 -32.54
CA VAL A 135 16.40 -6.28 -33.22
C VAL A 135 15.46 -7.49 -33.16
N GLY A 136 15.21 -8.15 -34.29
CA GLY A 136 14.35 -9.33 -34.39
C GLY A 136 13.26 -9.18 -35.45
N LEU A 137 12.36 -10.16 -35.48
CA LEU A 137 11.35 -10.33 -36.53
C LEU A 137 10.50 -9.07 -36.79
N GLN A 138 10.07 -8.39 -35.72
CA GLN A 138 9.15 -7.24 -35.79
C GLN A 138 9.87 -5.88 -35.78
N ALA A 139 11.20 -5.84 -35.85
CA ALA A 139 11.99 -4.61 -35.70
C ALA A 139 11.58 -3.51 -36.70
N GLY A 140 11.32 -3.88 -37.95
CA GLY A 140 10.90 -2.94 -39.00
C GLY A 140 9.51 -2.37 -38.76
N GLU A 141 8.56 -3.21 -38.34
CA GLU A 141 7.20 -2.78 -38.03
C GLU A 141 7.20 -1.80 -36.84
N ILE A 142 7.85 -2.16 -35.74
CA ILE A 142 7.88 -1.38 -34.50
C ILE A 142 8.53 -0.01 -34.72
N THR A 143 9.61 0.07 -35.50
CA THR A 143 10.38 1.31 -35.66
C THR A 143 9.88 2.25 -36.76
N ALA A 144 9.01 1.76 -37.66
CA ALA A 144 8.50 2.55 -38.77
C ALA A 144 7.55 3.68 -38.33
N GLY A 145 7.48 4.77 -39.10
CA GLY A 145 6.41 5.77 -39.00
C GLY A 145 6.38 6.62 -37.72
N HIS A 146 7.47 6.66 -36.96
CA HIS A 146 7.55 7.47 -35.74
C HIS A 146 7.50 8.97 -36.07
N ALA A 147 6.36 9.61 -35.79
CA ALA A 147 6.05 10.97 -36.22
C ALA A 147 6.79 12.04 -35.41
N LEU A 148 7.10 13.20 -36.01
CA LEU A 148 7.80 14.30 -35.34
C LEU A 148 6.96 14.99 -34.26
N ASP A 149 5.64 14.99 -34.41
CA ASP A 149 4.65 15.62 -33.51
C ASP A 149 4.08 14.64 -32.48
N CYS A 150 4.74 13.51 -32.25
CA CYS A 150 4.28 12.46 -31.35
C CYS A 150 5.46 11.73 -30.74
N ARG A 151 5.95 12.19 -29.59
CA ARG A 151 7.07 11.57 -28.87
C ARG A 151 6.83 10.12 -28.50
N LEU A 152 5.70 9.82 -27.87
CA LEU A 152 5.43 8.51 -27.23
C LEU A 152 3.94 8.06 -27.34
N GLY A 153 3.17 8.67 -28.24
CA GLY A 153 1.73 8.40 -28.39
C GLY A 153 1.40 7.41 -29.51
N GLU A 154 0.20 7.56 -30.09
CA GLU A 154 -0.37 6.65 -31.10
C GLU A 154 0.48 6.50 -32.39
N LYS A 155 1.30 7.51 -32.73
CA LYS A 155 2.22 7.47 -33.88
C LYS A 155 3.66 7.16 -33.46
N SER A 156 3.84 6.41 -32.37
CA SER A 156 5.15 6.02 -31.84
C SER A 156 5.29 4.49 -31.76
N PRO A 157 6.52 3.98 -31.54
CA PRO A 157 6.76 2.57 -31.27
C PRO A 157 5.97 2.02 -30.06
N LEU A 158 5.61 2.84 -29.07
CA LEU A 158 4.88 2.35 -27.89
C LEU A 158 3.48 1.83 -28.24
N ALA A 159 2.74 2.53 -29.10
CA ALA A 159 1.42 2.09 -29.53
C ALA A 159 1.48 0.76 -30.30
N LYS A 160 2.55 0.55 -31.07
CA LYS A 160 2.79 -0.72 -31.77
C LYS A 160 3.17 -1.84 -30.82
N LEU A 161 4.03 -1.55 -29.84
CA LEU A 161 4.41 -2.51 -28.81
C LEU A 161 3.17 -2.98 -28.02
N GLU A 162 2.25 -2.08 -27.69
CA GLU A 162 0.97 -2.45 -27.07
C GLU A 162 0.12 -3.34 -27.99
N GLN A 163 -0.03 -2.99 -29.28
CA GLN A 163 -0.78 -3.80 -30.25
C GLN A 163 -0.20 -5.22 -30.42
N LEU A 164 1.11 -5.36 -30.25
CA LEU A 164 1.85 -6.62 -30.32
C LEU A 164 1.88 -7.38 -28.99
N GLU A 165 1.15 -6.89 -27.97
CA GLU A 165 1.14 -7.42 -26.60
C GLU A 165 2.56 -7.57 -26.01
N ALA A 166 3.46 -6.65 -26.36
CA ALA A 166 4.84 -6.70 -25.94
C ALA A 166 4.96 -6.66 -24.41
N ARG A 167 5.88 -7.44 -23.87
CA ARG A 167 6.19 -7.42 -22.44
C ARG A 167 7.27 -6.39 -22.15
N ILE A 168 7.22 -5.83 -20.95
CA ILE A 168 8.20 -4.85 -20.49
C ILE A 168 9.08 -5.51 -19.42
N LEU A 169 10.40 -5.49 -19.64
CA LEU A 169 11.39 -5.92 -18.67
C LEU A 169 12.08 -4.70 -18.07
N LEU A 170 11.89 -4.49 -16.77
CA LEU A 170 12.61 -3.49 -15.97
C LEU A 170 13.84 -4.14 -15.32
N LEU A 171 14.96 -4.16 -16.03
CA LEU A 171 16.17 -4.88 -15.62
C LEU A 171 17.09 -4.00 -14.76
N GLY A 172 16.99 -4.14 -13.44
CA GLY A 172 17.78 -3.34 -12.49
C GLY A 172 17.30 -1.89 -12.37
N THR A 173 16.07 -1.61 -12.80
CA THR A 173 15.44 -0.29 -12.76
C THR A 173 13.98 -0.42 -12.31
N GLY A 174 13.32 0.69 -11.97
CA GLY A 174 11.93 0.75 -11.56
C GLY A 174 11.00 1.37 -12.61
N PHE A 175 9.75 1.57 -12.20
CA PHE A 175 8.71 2.20 -13.03
C PHE A 175 8.99 3.68 -13.33
N ASP A 176 9.81 4.35 -12.51
CA ASP A 176 10.38 5.69 -12.76
C ASP A 176 11.07 5.82 -14.12
N THR A 177 11.51 4.70 -14.69
CA THR A 177 12.12 4.66 -16.03
C THR A 177 11.24 3.99 -17.08
N CYS A 178 10.00 3.59 -16.74
CA CYS A 178 9.10 2.84 -17.60
C CYS A 178 8.36 3.77 -18.55
N THR A 179 8.98 4.01 -19.70
CA THR A 179 8.49 4.96 -20.71
C THR A 179 7.15 4.58 -21.33
N ALA A 180 6.69 3.33 -21.16
CA ALA A 180 5.40 2.86 -21.66
C ALA A 180 4.22 3.62 -21.05
N PHE A 181 4.36 4.12 -19.81
CA PHE A 181 3.28 4.85 -19.13
C PHE A 181 2.94 6.17 -19.81
N HIS A 182 3.88 6.80 -20.52
CA HIS A 182 3.59 7.99 -21.32
C HIS A 182 2.51 7.74 -22.38
N LEU A 183 2.38 6.52 -22.91
CA LEU A 183 1.28 6.19 -23.85
C LEU A 183 -0.11 6.39 -23.20
N ALA A 184 -0.24 6.13 -21.90
CA ALA A 184 -1.46 6.39 -21.16
C ALA A 184 -1.72 7.90 -21.00
N GLU A 185 -0.68 8.72 -20.81
CA GLU A 185 -0.81 10.18 -20.79
C GLU A 185 -1.35 10.72 -22.12
N TYR A 186 -0.91 10.17 -23.26
CA TYR A 186 -1.45 10.51 -24.58
C TYR A 186 -2.93 10.17 -24.77
N ARG A 187 -3.42 9.16 -24.05
CA ARG A 187 -4.81 8.71 -24.10
C ARG A 187 -5.71 9.44 -23.09
N ASN A 188 -5.10 10.18 -22.17
CA ASN A 188 -5.75 11.09 -21.25
C ASN A 188 -5.73 12.54 -21.76
N VAL A 189 -6.37 13.45 -21.03
CA VAL A 189 -6.37 14.88 -21.37
C VAL A 189 -5.11 15.55 -20.80
N ALA A 190 -3.98 15.39 -21.49
CA ALA A 190 -2.72 16.06 -21.12
C ALA A 190 -2.58 17.43 -21.81
N PRO A 191 -2.02 18.46 -21.13
CA PRO A 191 -1.80 19.77 -21.72
C PRO A 191 -0.72 19.72 -22.80
N LEU A 192 -0.95 20.43 -23.91
CA LEU A 192 0.02 20.54 -24.99
C LEU A 192 1.07 21.62 -24.69
N GLU A 193 2.32 21.33 -24.99
CA GLU A 193 3.47 22.23 -24.93
C GLU A 193 4.18 22.32 -26.29
N SER A 194 5.05 23.32 -26.44
CA SER A 194 5.88 23.47 -27.62
C SER A 194 7.17 22.68 -27.42
N ASN A 195 7.48 21.77 -28.34
CA ASN A 195 8.68 20.95 -28.30
C ASN A 195 9.54 21.23 -29.54
N SER A 196 10.82 21.51 -29.35
CA SER A 196 11.71 21.92 -30.45
C SER A 196 13.00 21.10 -30.51
N PHE A 197 13.47 20.83 -31.73
CA PHE A 197 14.64 19.98 -32.00
C PHE A 197 15.17 20.17 -33.42
N ALA A 198 16.41 19.73 -33.66
CA ALA A 198 17.00 19.66 -35.00
C ALA A 198 16.63 18.34 -35.69
N ALA A 199 16.07 18.41 -36.90
CA ALA A 199 15.65 17.25 -37.69
C ALA A 199 15.97 17.43 -39.18
N ILE A 200 15.94 16.33 -39.93
CA ILE A 200 15.91 16.38 -41.40
C ILE A 200 14.44 16.42 -41.85
N VAL A 201 14.04 17.50 -42.50
CA VAL A 201 12.72 17.67 -43.11
C VAL A 201 12.93 17.97 -44.58
N GLU A 202 12.25 17.20 -45.45
CA GLU A 202 12.37 17.31 -46.91
C GLU A 202 13.83 17.28 -47.41
N GLY A 203 14.68 16.47 -46.76
CA GLY A 203 16.08 16.30 -47.13
C GLY A 203 17.03 17.41 -46.64
N SER A 204 16.53 18.39 -45.87
CA SER A 204 17.31 19.50 -45.33
C SER A 204 17.30 19.53 -43.80
N ARG A 205 18.40 19.97 -43.18
CA ARG A 205 18.45 20.21 -41.73
C ARG A 205 17.60 21.42 -41.38
N GLN A 206 16.69 21.27 -40.44
CA GLN A 206 15.83 22.34 -39.93
C GLN A 206 15.75 22.30 -38.40
N TRP A 207 15.56 23.47 -37.79
CA TRP A 207 15.10 23.58 -36.42
C TRP A 207 13.57 23.56 -36.44
N VAL A 208 12.98 22.50 -35.90
CA VAL A 208 11.55 22.22 -35.98
C VAL A 208 10.93 22.46 -34.61
N THR A 209 9.77 23.10 -34.58
CA THR A 209 8.93 23.20 -33.38
C THR A 209 7.57 22.56 -33.67
N VAL A 210 7.19 21.60 -32.84
CA VAL A 210 5.90 20.91 -32.87
C VAL A 210 5.12 21.16 -31.59
N ARG A 211 3.84 20.79 -31.59
CA ARG A 211 3.00 20.75 -30.38
C ARG A 211 2.83 19.30 -29.97
N ASP A 212 3.08 19.00 -28.70
CA ASP A 212 2.97 17.65 -28.15
C ASP A 212 2.54 17.73 -26.67
N ILE A 213 2.12 16.63 -26.06
CA ILE A 213 1.73 16.63 -24.64
C ILE A 213 2.93 16.89 -23.73
N THR A 214 2.69 17.43 -22.54
CA THR A 214 3.68 17.47 -21.46
C THR A 214 3.86 16.06 -20.91
N LEU A 215 5.10 15.58 -20.83
CA LEU A 215 5.42 14.27 -20.25
C LEU A 215 5.95 14.48 -18.83
N ASN A 216 5.45 13.69 -17.87
CA ASN A 216 5.96 13.67 -16.51
C ASN A 216 6.20 12.22 -16.06
N ASP A 217 7.41 11.92 -15.62
CA ASP A 217 7.82 10.61 -15.11
C ASP A 217 8.13 10.62 -13.60
N ASP A 218 8.04 11.79 -12.95
CA ASP A 218 8.34 11.94 -11.51
C ASP A 218 7.44 11.06 -10.63
N ASP A 219 6.21 10.74 -11.07
CA ASP A 219 5.24 9.98 -10.30
C ASP A 219 5.23 8.47 -10.59
N PHE A 220 5.87 8.01 -11.67
CA PHE A 220 5.79 6.60 -12.09
C PHE A 220 6.34 5.62 -11.06
N GLY A 221 7.30 6.06 -10.23
CA GLY A 221 7.91 5.25 -9.19
C GLY A 221 7.15 5.26 -7.85
N PHE A 222 6.20 6.17 -7.64
CA PHE A 222 5.62 6.40 -6.32
C PHE A 222 4.57 5.35 -5.96
N ILE A 223 4.74 4.72 -4.80
CA ILE A 223 3.57 4.21 -4.06
C ILE A 223 2.79 5.39 -3.52
N GLY A 224 1.48 5.23 -3.37
CA GLY A 224 0.62 6.29 -2.88
C GLY A 224 1.08 6.89 -1.54
N LEU A 225 0.71 8.14 -1.29
CA LEU A 225 1.12 8.90 -0.10
C LEU A 225 0.74 8.19 1.20
N LEU A 226 -0.42 7.52 1.21
CA LEU A 226 -0.90 6.79 2.38
C LEU A 226 -0.14 5.46 2.58
N GLU A 227 0.20 4.77 1.50
CA GLU A 227 1.06 3.59 1.49
C GLU A 227 2.49 3.95 1.93
N ARG A 228 3.02 5.07 1.44
CA ARG A 228 4.30 5.65 1.85
C ARG A 228 4.29 6.02 3.33
N TYR A 229 3.23 6.66 3.82
CA TYR A 229 3.05 6.96 5.24
C TYR A 229 3.10 5.73 6.14
N SER A 230 2.43 4.65 5.73
CA SER A 230 2.46 3.39 6.48
C SER A 230 3.85 2.77 6.49
N THR A 231 4.50 2.78 5.33
CA THR A 231 5.82 2.20 5.10
C THR A 231 6.91 2.92 5.91
N VAL A 232 6.93 4.25 5.89
CA VAL A 232 7.87 5.06 6.68
C VAL A 232 7.63 4.85 8.19
N ARG A 233 6.36 4.74 8.64
CA ARG A 233 6.07 4.47 10.06
C ARG A 233 6.59 3.11 10.52
N SER A 234 6.47 2.07 9.69
CA SER A 234 7.02 0.75 10.03
C SER A 234 8.54 0.77 10.02
N HIS A 235 9.14 1.38 9.00
CA HIS A 235 10.59 1.52 8.90
C HIS A 235 11.20 2.19 10.13
N LEU A 236 10.57 3.27 10.62
CA LEU A 236 10.99 3.99 11.83
C LEU A 236 10.63 3.25 13.15
N GLY A 237 9.95 2.11 13.09
CA GLY A 237 9.46 1.39 14.28
C GLY A 237 8.34 2.12 15.03
N ILE A 238 7.67 3.08 14.39
CA ILE A 238 6.58 3.88 14.96
C ILE A 238 5.28 3.09 15.05
N TYR A 239 4.97 2.28 14.03
CA TYR A 239 3.77 1.46 13.95
C TYR A 239 4.04 0.26 13.06
N ASN A 240 3.64 -0.92 13.50
CA ASN A 240 4.08 -2.15 12.84
C ASN A 240 2.99 -2.76 11.95
N ASN A 241 1.89 -3.23 12.55
CA ASN A 241 0.91 -4.04 11.83
C ASN A 241 -0.48 -4.03 12.46
N VAL A 242 -1.44 -4.59 11.72
CA VAL A 242 -2.79 -4.96 12.14
C VAL A 242 -2.87 -6.48 12.17
N CYS A 243 -3.63 -7.04 13.10
CA CYS A 243 -3.94 -8.47 13.14
C CYS A 243 -5.46 -8.68 13.27
N VAL A 244 -5.99 -9.61 12.48
CA VAL A 244 -7.42 -9.93 12.38
C VAL A 244 -7.59 -11.44 12.58
N PRO A 245 -7.74 -11.90 13.83
CA PRO A 245 -8.13 -13.28 14.10
C PRO A 245 -9.61 -13.54 13.80
N ALA A 246 -9.86 -14.58 13.01
CA ALA A 246 -11.16 -15.18 12.76
C ALA A 246 -11.20 -16.62 13.25
N VAL A 247 -12.26 -16.97 13.98
CA VAL A 247 -12.57 -18.34 14.40
C VAL A 247 -13.36 -19.01 13.27
N TYR A 248 -12.83 -20.14 12.81
CA TYR A 248 -13.48 -21.00 11.84
C TYR A 248 -13.92 -22.29 12.51
N ARG A 249 -15.17 -22.69 12.28
CA ARG A 249 -15.63 -24.06 12.50
C ARG A 249 -15.18 -24.93 11.33
N ARG A 250 -14.75 -26.16 11.62
CA ARG A 250 -14.24 -27.12 10.65
C ARG A 250 -14.85 -28.50 10.88
N SER A 251 -15.50 -29.05 9.85
CA SER A 251 -15.89 -30.48 9.77
C SER A 251 -15.12 -31.25 8.68
N TYR A 252 -14.24 -30.56 7.94
CA TYR A 252 -13.36 -31.15 6.93
C TYR A 252 -12.44 -32.21 7.52
N ASN A 253 -12.36 -33.37 6.86
CA ASN A 253 -11.58 -34.53 7.30
C ASN A 253 -10.35 -34.84 6.41
N GLY A 254 -10.08 -34.00 5.40
CA GLY A 254 -8.92 -34.16 4.50
C GLY A 254 -7.65 -33.48 5.03
N ASP A 255 -6.67 -33.28 4.14
CA ASP A 255 -5.44 -32.55 4.47
C ASP A 255 -5.74 -31.06 4.62
N PHE A 256 -5.80 -30.60 5.88
CA PHE A 256 -6.10 -29.21 6.20
C PHE A 256 -5.06 -28.23 5.68
N LEU A 257 -3.77 -28.56 5.72
CA LEU A 257 -2.72 -27.64 5.26
C LEU A 257 -2.79 -27.51 3.74
N GLN A 258 -3.01 -28.60 3.02
CA GLN A 258 -3.18 -28.57 1.58
C GLN A 258 -4.43 -27.77 1.18
N ALA A 259 -5.56 -27.98 1.86
CA ALA A 259 -6.79 -27.22 1.62
C ALA A 259 -6.60 -25.72 1.90
N LEU A 260 -5.92 -25.38 3.00
CA LEU A 260 -5.61 -24.00 3.36
C LEU A 260 -4.67 -23.34 2.36
N TRP A 261 -3.60 -24.02 1.96
CA TRP A 261 -2.63 -23.50 0.99
C TRP A 261 -3.28 -23.22 -0.36
N ARG A 262 -4.09 -24.17 -0.86
CA ARG A 262 -4.88 -23.98 -2.09
C ARG A 262 -5.80 -22.75 -1.96
N ALA A 263 -6.53 -22.65 -0.86
CA ALA A 263 -7.45 -21.54 -0.63
C ALA A 263 -6.73 -20.19 -0.53
N VAL A 264 -5.57 -20.14 0.12
CA VAL A 264 -4.72 -18.93 0.16
C VAL A 264 -4.24 -18.55 -1.24
N GLY A 265 -3.78 -19.52 -2.04
CA GLY A 265 -3.42 -19.31 -3.44
C GLY A 265 -4.55 -18.71 -4.27
N ASP A 266 -5.78 -19.19 -4.08
CA ASP A 266 -6.98 -18.65 -4.72
C ASP A 266 -7.25 -17.19 -4.33
N VAL A 267 -7.08 -16.82 -3.05
CA VAL A 267 -7.27 -15.44 -2.59
C VAL A 267 -6.16 -14.52 -3.12
N VAL A 268 -4.90 -14.97 -3.10
CA VAL A 268 -3.77 -14.22 -3.68
C VAL A 268 -3.98 -13.97 -5.17
N ALA A 269 -4.44 -14.99 -5.91
CA ALA A 269 -4.72 -14.88 -7.34
C ALA A 269 -5.89 -13.93 -7.67
N GLN A 270 -6.81 -13.69 -6.73
CA GLN A 270 -7.93 -12.75 -6.87
C GLN A 270 -7.55 -11.31 -6.49
N HIS A 271 -6.51 -11.13 -5.66
CA HIS A 271 -6.16 -9.85 -5.07
C HIS A 271 -4.66 -9.54 -5.23
N PRO A 272 -4.25 -8.89 -6.35
CA PRO A 272 -2.85 -8.67 -6.70
C PRO A 272 -2.01 -7.96 -5.62
N ILE A 273 -2.64 -7.15 -4.77
CA ILE A 273 -1.98 -6.46 -3.65
C ILE A 273 -1.41 -7.42 -2.59
N LEU A 274 -1.90 -8.67 -2.50
CA LEU A 274 -1.31 -9.71 -1.65
C LEU A 274 0.03 -10.24 -2.18
N SER A 275 0.32 -10.02 -3.45
CA SER A 275 1.64 -10.29 -4.04
C SER A 275 2.52 -9.04 -4.06
N ALA A 276 2.04 -7.89 -3.58
CA ALA A 276 2.83 -6.67 -3.53
C ALA A 276 3.68 -6.60 -2.26
N THR A 277 4.90 -6.10 -2.38
CA THR A 277 5.78 -5.80 -1.25
C THR A 277 6.51 -4.49 -1.50
N PRO A 278 6.47 -3.52 -0.58
CA PRO A 278 7.20 -2.28 -0.75
C PRO A 278 8.69 -2.53 -0.52
N VAL A 279 9.52 -1.93 -1.37
CA VAL A 279 10.99 -1.94 -1.30
C VAL A 279 11.51 -0.50 -1.32
N ASP A 280 12.80 -0.34 -1.04
CA ASP A 280 13.48 0.96 -0.95
C ASP A 280 12.79 1.93 0.03
N ILE A 281 12.24 1.36 1.11
CA ILE A 281 11.38 2.05 2.07
C ILE A 281 12.10 3.07 2.95
N ASP A 282 13.42 2.96 3.01
CA ASP A 282 14.35 3.85 3.69
C ASP A 282 14.79 5.02 2.78
N THR A 283 14.36 5.01 1.52
CA THR A 283 14.66 6.05 0.53
C THR A 283 13.50 7.03 0.37
N LYS A 284 13.69 8.04 -0.49
CA LYS A 284 12.62 8.98 -0.84
C LYS A 284 11.59 8.38 -1.78
N ASP A 285 11.92 7.27 -2.44
CA ASP A 285 11.19 6.71 -3.58
C ASP A 285 10.80 5.24 -3.34
N PRO A 286 10.01 4.94 -2.30
CA PRO A 286 9.54 3.58 -2.07
C PRO A 286 8.61 3.13 -3.20
N ARG A 287 8.76 1.89 -3.65
CA ARG A 287 7.97 1.28 -4.73
C ARG A 287 7.44 -0.09 -4.35
N PHE A 288 6.30 -0.50 -4.91
CA PHE A 288 5.87 -1.89 -4.83
C PHE A 288 6.60 -2.74 -5.88
N ILE A 289 7.05 -3.91 -5.47
CA ILE A 289 7.40 -5.00 -6.38
C ILE A 289 6.39 -6.13 -6.25
N SER A 290 6.24 -6.93 -7.29
CA SER A 290 5.54 -8.20 -7.22
C SER A 290 6.47 -9.27 -6.67
N LEU A 291 6.01 -9.98 -5.63
CA LEU A 291 6.70 -11.07 -4.98
C LEU A 291 5.89 -12.36 -5.21
N PRO A 292 6.41 -13.34 -5.96
CA PRO A 292 5.73 -14.61 -6.12
C PRO A 292 5.67 -15.36 -4.78
N ILE A 293 4.48 -15.85 -4.44
CA ILE A 293 4.24 -16.72 -3.29
C ILE A 293 4.12 -18.14 -3.85
N THR A 294 5.21 -18.89 -3.79
CA THR A 294 5.33 -20.24 -4.36
C THR A 294 5.22 -21.33 -3.31
N GLU A 295 5.50 -21.00 -2.04
CA GLU A 295 5.52 -21.95 -0.93
C GLU A 295 4.67 -21.46 0.25
N PRO A 296 3.97 -22.36 0.97
CA PRO A 296 3.08 -21.99 2.05
C PRO A 296 3.78 -21.28 3.21
N GLU A 297 5.00 -21.67 3.57
CA GLU A 297 5.75 -21.10 4.71
C GLU A 297 6.11 -19.62 4.53
N GLN A 298 6.05 -19.09 3.31
CA GLN A 298 6.26 -17.66 3.07
C GLN A 298 5.18 -16.81 3.74
N VAL A 299 3.96 -17.35 3.88
CA VAL A 299 2.81 -16.60 4.38
C VAL A 299 1.99 -17.33 5.45
N ILE A 300 2.08 -18.65 5.58
CA ILE A 300 1.32 -19.45 6.57
C ILE A 300 2.24 -19.89 7.70
N GLN A 301 1.84 -19.57 8.93
CA GLN A 301 2.51 -20.00 10.16
C GLN A 301 1.56 -20.89 10.97
N LEU A 302 1.79 -22.20 10.97
CA LEU A 302 1.01 -23.13 11.78
C LEU A 302 1.54 -23.18 13.21
N ARG A 303 0.67 -22.99 14.20
CA ARG A 303 0.97 -23.21 15.62
C ARG A 303 -0.07 -24.09 16.29
N LYS A 304 0.44 -24.99 17.12
CA LYS A 304 -0.39 -25.83 17.98
C LYS A 304 -0.96 -24.99 19.11
N SER A 305 -2.29 -24.87 19.15
CA SER A 305 -3.00 -24.21 20.25
C SER A 305 -2.94 -25.09 21.50
N GLN A 306 -2.78 -24.47 22.68
CA GLN A 306 -2.84 -25.17 23.97
C GLN A 306 -4.29 -25.34 24.43
N THR A 307 -5.16 -24.44 23.99
CA THR A 307 -6.58 -24.41 24.35
C THR A 307 -7.47 -24.60 23.12
N VAL A 308 -8.71 -25.07 23.33
CA VAL A 308 -9.77 -25.01 22.32
C VAL A 308 -10.53 -23.70 22.47
N VAL A 309 -11.22 -23.25 21.40
CA VAL A 309 -11.90 -21.93 21.38
C VAL A 309 -12.95 -21.75 22.50
N THR A 310 -13.53 -22.84 22.99
CA THR A 310 -14.52 -22.82 24.09
C THR A 310 -13.89 -22.78 25.48
N ASP A 311 -12.57 -22.89 25.59
CA ASP A 311 -11.85 -22.86 26.87
C ASP A 311 -11.78 -21.42 27.42
N PRO A 312 -12.04 -21.18 28.71
CA PRO A 312 -11.88 -19.85 29.32
C PRO A 312 -10.48 -19.23 29.17
N GLN A 313 -9.43 -20.05 29.02
CA GLN A 313 -8.04 -19.58 28.85
C GLN A 313 -7.70 -19.22 27.40
N PHE A 314 -8.57 -19.52 26.44
CA PHE A 314 -8.33 -19.23 25.02
C PHE A 314 -8.09 -17.74 24.75
N GLU A 315 -8.83 -16.86 25.44
CA GLU A 315 -8.65 -15.41 25.31
C GLU A 315 -7.23 -14.98 25.68
N ALA A 316 -6.67 -15.58 26.75
CA ALA A 316 -5.31 -15.29 27.20
C ALA A 316 -4.25 -15.82 26.22
N GLU A 317 -4.44 -17.01 25.65
CA GLU A 317 -3.57 -17.56 24.62
C GLU A 317 -3.56 -16.70 23.34
N LEU A 318 -4.74 -16.27 22.89
CA LEU A 318 -4.87 -15.40 21.73
C LEU A 318 -4.24 -14.03 22.02
N GLN A 319 -4.40 -13.48 23.22
CA GLN A 319 -3.76 -12.22 23.61
C GLN A 319 -2.23 -12.31 23.53
N VAL A 320 -1.63 -13.39 24.04
CA VAL A 320 -0.18 -13.62 23.93
C VAL A 320 0.24 -13.73 22.46
N THR A 321 -0.55 -14.40 21.64
CA THR A 321 -0.30 -14.50 20.19
C THR A 321 -0.33 -13.13 19.52
N LEU A 322 -1.34 -12.30 19.80
CA LEU A 322 -1.45 -10.96 19.23
C LEU A 322 -0.33 -10.02 19.73
N GLU A 323 0.05 -10.09 21.00
CA GLU A 323 1.22 -9.34 21.50
C GLU A 323 2.49 -9.76 20.77
N LYS A 324 2.72 -11.08 20.55
CA LYS A 324 3.87 -11.55 19.78
C LYS A 324 3.82 -11.00 18.34
N GLN A 325 2.68 -11.09 17.69
CA GLN A 325 2.52 -10.67 16.29
C GLN A 325 2.70 -9.16 16.11
N HIS A 326 2.13 -8.33 16.99
CA HIS A 326 2.30 -6.88 16.96
C HIS A 326 3.72 -6.41 17.25
N ASN A 327 4.51 -7.22 17.97
CA ASN A 327 5.91 -6.93 18.27
C ASN A 327 6.89 -7.63 17.30
N THR A 328 6.39 -8.30 16.25
CA THR A 328 7.22 -8.92 15.22
C THR A 328 7.10 -8.09 13.93
N PRO A 329 8.10 -7.26 13.57
CA PRO A 329 8.05 -6.44 12.38
C PRO A 329 8.04 -7.27 11.08
N PHE A 330 7.61 -6.65 9.99
CA PHE A 330 7.92 -7.16 8.65
C PHE A 330 9.34 -6.71 8.32
N GLU A 331 10.22 -7.67 8.02
CA GLU A 331 11.63 -7.36 7.81
C GLU A 331 11.87 -6.69 6.45
N HIS A 332 12.85 -5.80 6.44
CA HIS A 332 13.24 -5.01 5.29
C HIS A 332 14.71 -5.37 4.97
N GLY A 333 14.89 -6.46 4.24
CA GLY A 333 16.20 -7.04 3.94
C GLY A 333 16.50 -7.12 2.45
N ALA A 334 17.68 -7.62 2.11
CA ALA A 334 18.10 -7.82 0.70
C ALA A 334 17.19 -8.78 -0.07
N THR A 335 16.48 -9.67 0.63
CA THR A 335 15.47 -10.55 0.06
C THR A 335 14.09 -10.04 0.47
N PRO A 336 13.26 -9.55 -0.48
CA PRO A 336 11.90 -9.11 -0.19
C PRO A 336 11.06 -10.26 0.40
N GLN A 337 10.24 -9.93 1.39
CA GLN A 337 9.33 -10.86 2.08
C GLN A 337 7.89 -10.34 1.99
N PRO A 338 6.87 -11.20 2.02
CA PRO A 338 5.49 -10.73 2.02
C PRO A 338 5.19 -9.83 3.24
N PHE A 339 4.53 -8.71 2.99
CA PHE A 339 4.12 -7.77 4.04
C PHE A 339 2.79 -8.16 4.73
N TRP A 340 2.49 -9.45 4.71
CA TRP A 340 1.40 -10.07 5.42
C TRP A 340 1.74 -11.53 5.75
N ARG A 341 1.08 -12.09 6.75
CA ARG A 341 1.19 -13.48 7.17
C ARG A 341 -0.10 -13.94 7.85
N LEU A 342 -0.39 -15.23 7.73
CA LEU A 342 -1.53 -15.92 8.29
C LEU A 342 -1.05 -16.87 9.39
N GLU A 343 -1.21 -16.46 10.64
CA GLU A 343 -0.94 -17.31 11.80
C GLU A 343 -2.17 -18.19 12.08
N VAL A 344 -2.00 -19.51 12.05
CA VAL A 344 -3.07 -20.48 12.27
C VAL A 344 -2.88 -21.17 13.61
N LEU A 345 -3.83 -20.97 14.53
CA LEU A 345 -3.87 -21.68 15.82
C LEU A 345 -4.85 -22.84 15.73
N ASP A 346 -4.34 -24.06 15.91
CA ASP A 346 -5.16 -25.27 15.94
C ASP A 346 -4.74 -26.20 17.07
N ALA A 347 -5.67 -26.57 17.96
CA ALA A 347 -5.36 -27.34 19.17
C ALA A 347 -4.95 -28.80 18.84
N ARG A 348 -5.61 -29.38 17.84
CA ARG A 348 -5.43 -30.77 17.38
C ARG A 348 -5.83 -30.86 15.91
N THR A 349 -5.20 -31.76 15.17
CA THR A 349 -5.79 -32.26 13.92
C THR A 349 -7.23 -32.74 14.21
N ASN A 350 -8.23 -32.10 13.60
CA ASN A 350 -9.67 -32.34 13.78
C ASN A 350 -10.31 -31.84 15.10
N SER A 351 -9.77 -30.79 15.70
CA SER A 351 -10.35 -30.04 16.84
C SER A 351 -11.76 -29.43 16.64
N GLY A 352 -12.38 -29.58 15.46
CA GLY A 352 -13.66 -28.97 15.11
C GLY A 352 -13.61 -27.46 14.86
N SER A 353 -12.50 -26.78 15.17
CA SER A 353 -12.32 -25.35 14.95
C SER A 353 -10.85 -24.94 14.90
N PHE A 354 -10.55 -23.82 14.25
CA PHE A 354 -9.22 -23.22 14.28
C PHE A 354 -9.34 -21.69 14.23
N VAL A 355 -8.25 -21.00 14.57
CA VAL A 355 -8.14 -19.55 14.38
C VAL A 355 -7.22 -19.30 13.21
N ALA A 356 -7.68 -18.51 12.25
CA ALA A 356 -6.82 -17.92 11.22
C ALA A 356 -6.65 -16.43 11.55
N CYS A 357 -5.43 -16.01 11.86
CA CYS A 357 -5.08 -14.64 12.20
C CYS A 357 -4.27 -14.02 11.07
N LEU A 358 -4.95 -13.20 10.26
CA LEU A 358 -4.28 -12.41 9.23
C LEU A 358 -3.59 -11.22 9.89
N CYS A 359 -2.27 -11.18 9.84
CA CYS A 359 -1.48 -10.02 10.23
C CYS A 359 -0.88 -9.37 9.00
N PHE A 360 -1.04 -8.06 8.84
CA PHE A 360 -0.62 -7.34 7.63
C PHE A 360 -0.07 -5.95 7.94
N HIS A 361 0.78 -5.47 7.05
CA HIS A 361 1.30 -4.11 7.05
C HIS A 361 0.29 -3.14 6.40
N HIS A 362 0.09 -1.96 6.98
CA HIS A 362 -0.96 -1.03 6.53
C HIS A 362 -0.76 -0.47 5.12
N SER A 363 0.45 -0.53 4.56
CA SER A 363 0.66 -0.15 3.16
C SER A 363 -0.06 -1.05 2.17
N LEU A 364 -0.44 -2.28 2.57
CA LEU A 364 -1.15 -3.18 1.67
C LEU A 364 -2.66 -2.94 1.73
N MET A 365 -3.20 -2.75 2.93
CA MET A 365 -4.64 -2.73 3.12
C MET A 365 -5.14 -2.12 4.43
N ASP A 366 -6.45 -1.86 4.49
CA ASP A 366 -7.18 -1.55 5.72
C ASP A 366 -7.86 -2.78 6.34
N THR A 367 -8.52 -2.60 7.49
CA THR A 367 -9.21 -3.71 8.16
C THR A 367 -10.45 -4.21 7.40
N LYS A 368 -11.15 -3.38 6.60
CA LYS A 368 -12.26 -3.86 5.77
C LYS A 368 -11.78 -4.82 4.70
N SER A 369 -10.61 -4.55 4.12
CA SER A 369 -9.89 -5.47 3.24
C SER A 369 -9.58 -6.82 3.90
N ALA A 370 -9.19 -6.82 5.18
CA ALA A 370 -9.00 -8.08 5.91
C ALA A 370 -10.32 -8.86 6.09
N LEU A 371 -11.47 -8.18 6.24
CA LEU A 371 -12.77 -8.86 6.28
C LEU A 371 -13.10 -9.52 4.93
N ILE A 372 -12.76 -8.86 3.82
CA ILE A 372 -12.91 -9.41 2.47
C ILE A 372 -12.01 -10.63 2.29
N PHE A 373 -10.73 -10.53 2.69
CA PHE A 373 -9.79 -11.65 2.69
C PHE A 373 -10.37 -12.87 3.41
N HIS A 374 -10.91 -12.70 4.62
CA HIS A 374 -11.48 -13.81 5.38
C HIS A 374 -12.72 -14.43 4.72
N GLY A 375 -13.57 -13.61 4.09
CA GLY A 375 -14.72 -14.09 3.32
C GLY A 375 -14.30 -14.87 2.06
N ASP A 376 -13.28 -14.39 1.35
CA ASP A 376 -12.76 -15.08 0.17
C ASP A 376 -11.98 -16.35 0.54
N LEU A 377 -11.27 -16.34 1.67
CA LEU A 377 -10.62 -17.53 2.23
C LEU A 377 -11.66 -18.60 2.58
N GLU A 378 -12.75 -18.23 3.26
CA GLU A 378 -13.84 -19.16 3.57
C GLU A 378 -14.46 -19.75 2.30
N LYS A 379 -14.71 -18.91 1.29
CA LYS A 379 -15.23 -19.35 0.00
C LYS A 379 -14.28 -20.35 -0.66
N ALA A 380 -12.98 -20.03 -0.75
CA ALA A 380 -11.98 -20.86 -1.40
C ALA A 380 -11.71 -22.19 -0.65
N LEU A 381 -11.77 -22.17 0.69
CA LEU A 381 -11.69 -23.37 1.53
C LEU A 381 -12.80 -24.38 1.22
N ASN A 382 -13.99 -23.90 0.84
CA ASN A 382 -15.15 -24.74 0.52
C ASN A 382 -15.31 -25.06 -0.98
N GLN A 383 -14.33 -24.74 -1.82
CA GLN A 383 -14.32 -25.07 -3.25
C GLN A 383 -13.31 -26.18 -3.54
N SER A 384 -13.48 -26.91 -4.65
CA SER A 384 -12.59 -28.03 -5.02
C SER A 384 -11.55 -27.65 -6.10
N SER A 385 -11.71 -26.50 -6.75
CA SER A 385 -10.91 -26.06 -7.90
C SER A 385 -10.32 -24.68 -7.68
N ILE A 386 -9.10 -24.49 -8.16
CA ILE A 386 -8.43 -23.18 -8.18
C ILE A 386 -9.16 -22.26 -9.17
N THR A 387 -9.45 -21.02 -8.76
CA THR A 387 -10.01 -20.02 -9.68
C THR A 387 -8.87 -19.49 -10.55
N THR A 388 -9.11 -19.32 -11.86
CA THR A 388 -8.11 -18.81 -12.81
C THR A 388 -7.49 -17.50 -12.33
N HIS A 389 -6.17 -17.37 -12.43
CA HIS A 389 -5.42 -16.15 -12.09
C HIS A 389 -6.02 -14.92 -12.76
N SER A 390 -6.36 -13.91 -11.96
CA SER A 390 -6.60 -12.58 -12.49
C SER A 390 -5.27 -12.02 -13.04
N LYS A 391 -5.31 -11.45 -14.25
CA LYS A 391 -4.20 -10.67 -14.85
C LYS A 391 -4.27 -9.20 -14.42
N ASP A 392 -5.10 -8.86 -13.43
CA ASP A 392 -5.39 -7.47 -13.12
C ASP A 392 -4.19 -6.77 -12.46
N ALA A 393 -3.98 -5.52 -12.84
CA ALA A 393 -2.97 -4.66 -12.25
C ALA A 393 -3.31 -4.32 -10.78
N LEU A 394 -2.33 -3.79 -10.04
CA LEU A 394 -2.61 -3.18 -8.74
C LEU A 394 -3.63 -2.05 -8.91
N LEU A 395 -4.54 -1.94 -7.95
CA LEU A 395 -5.48 -0.83 -7.90
C LEU A 395 -4.71 0.47 -7.63
N PRO A 396 -5.16 1.61 -8.21
CA PRO A 396 -4.53 2.90 -7.95
C PRO A 396 -4.65 3.29 -6.46
N SER A 397 -3.74 4.15 -6.01
CA SER A 397 -3.78 4.69 -4.65
C SER A 397 -4.99 5.62 -4.45
N LEU A 398 -5.33 5.85 -3.18
CA LEU A 398 -6.46 6.69 -2.78
C LEU A 398 -6.40 8.09 -3.44
N GLU A 399 -5.26 8.77 -3.32
CA GLU A 399 -5.08 10.13 -3.85
C GLU A 399 -4.92 10.18 -5.37
N ALA A 400 -4.60 9.06 -6.03
CA ALA A 400 -4.59 8.99 -7.48
C ALA A 400 -6.01 8.99 -8.09
N VAL A 401 -7.03 8.54 -7.34
CA VAL A 401 -8.41 8.45 -7.84
C VAL A 401 -9.38 9.44 -7.21
N TYR A 402 -9.00 10.10 -6.11
CA TYR A 402 -9.89 10.97 -5.37
C TYR A 402 -9.15 12.17 -4.79
N ASP A 403 -9.61 13.38 -5.11
CA ASP A 403 -9.06 14.60 -4.50
C ASP A 403 -9.53 14.72 -3.04
N LEU A 404 -8.59 15.01 -2.15
CA LEU A 404 -8.78 15.08 -0.70
C LEU A 404 -8.50 16.50 -0.19
N PRO A 405 -9.27 17.52 -0.62
CA PRO A 405 -8.91 18.92 -0.47
C PRO A 405 -8.65 19.30 0.99
N VAL A 406 -7.63 20.12 1.22
CA VAL A 406 -7.27 20.64 2.53
C VAL A 406 -7.28 22.16 2.50
N SER A 407 -8.04 22.76 3.40
CA SER A 407 -8.15 24.20 3.56
C SER A 407 -6.88 24.78 4.18
N GLU A 408 -6.60 26.07 3.92
CA GLU A 408 -5.46 26.75 4.52
C GLU A 408 -5.53 26.74 6.05
N ALA A 409 -6.73 26.88 6.62
CA ALA A 409 -6.96 26.78 8.05
C ALA A 409 -6.56 25.40 8.60
N PHE A 410 -6.91 24.32 7.88
CA PHE A 410 -6.52 22.96 8.25
C PHE A 410 -5.00 22.77 8.15
N VAL A 411 -4.36 23.27 7.09
CA VAL A 411 -2.91 23.20 6.92
C VAL A 411 -2.19 23.94 8.04
N GLN A 412 -2.63 25.15 8.39
CA GLN A 412 -2.08 25.91 9.51
C GLN A 412 -2.25 25.13 10.82
N GLN A 413 -3.44 24.62 11.11
CA GLN A 413 -3.71 23.83 12.31
C GLN A 413 -2.85 22.56 12.39
N ALA A 414 -2.68 21.84 11.29
CA ALA A 414 -1.91 20.61 11.22
C ALA A 414 -0.38 20.84 11.26
N SER A 415 0.09 22.00 10.77
CA SER A 415 1.51 22.38 10.78
C SER A 415 2.02 22.76 12.18
N ILE A 416 1.14 23.26 13.05
CA ILE A 416 1.49 23.68 14.39
C ILE A 416 1.40 22.48 15.32
N TYR A 417 2.55 21.92 15.68
CA TYR A 417 2.61 20.95 16.78
C TYR A 417 2.46 21.69 18.12
N ASN A 418 1.22 21.88 18.58
CA ASN A 418 0.96 22.45 19.89
C ASN A 418 1.16 21.39 20.98
N GLU A 419 1.90 21.73 22.03
CA GLU A 419 1.89 20.92 23.24
C GLU A 419 0.48 20.96 23.84
N SER A 420 -0.08 19.77 24.11
CA SER A 420 -1.38 19.66 24.76
C SER A 420 -1.35 20.38 26.12
N PRO A 421 -2.39 21.17 26.44
CA PRO A 421 -2.55 21.80 27.74
C PRO A 421 -2.39 20.81 28.90
N ALA A 422 -1.98 21.30 30.07
CA ALA A 422 -1.69 20.43 31.22
C ALA A 422 -2.88 19.59 31.69
N ASN A 423 -4.10 20.11 31.52
CA ASN A 423 -5.37 19.45 31.87
C ASN A 423 -5.85 18.42 30.84
N VAL A 424 -5.14 18.23 29.72
CA VAL A 424 -5.46 17.24 28.69
C VAL A 424 -4.63 15.97 28.91
N TRP A 425 -5.30 14.83 29.11
CA TRP A 425 -4.60 13.55 29.20
C TRP A 425 -4.38 12.94 27.81
N SER A 426 -3.15 12.53 27.51
CA SER A 426 -2.79 11.83 26.28
C SER A 426 -1.67 10.80 26.47
N GLY A 427 -1.48 10.32 27.71
CA GLY A 427 -0.37 9.44 28.08
C GLY A 427 0.99 10.13 28.12
N ALA A 428 2.07 9.35 28.28
CA ALA A 428 3.42 9.89 28.29
C ALA A 428 3.89 10.37 26.89
N VAL A 429 5.01 11.10 26.88
CA VAL A 429 5.64 11.61 25.65
C VAL A 429 5.94 10.50 24.65
N GLN A 430 5.84 10.82 23.37
CA GLN A 430 6.05 9.91 22.25
C GLN A 430 7.50 9.41 22.21
N LYS A 431 7.73 8.09 22.25
CA LYS A 431 9.09 7.52 22.27
C LYS A 431 9.17 6.20 21.53
N LEU A 432 10.39 5.84 21.14
CA LEU A 432 10.78 4.53 20.62
C LEU A 432 11.69 3.81 21.63
N PRO A 433 11.83 2.46 21.57
CA PRO A 433 11.09 1.54 20.70
C PRO A 433 9.63 1.36 21.14
N VAL A 434 8.75 0.97 20.21
CA VAL A 434 7.38 0.59 20.53
C VAL A 434 7.34 -0.87 20.96
N ARG A 435 6.79 -1.12 22.15
CA ARG A 435 6.40 -2.45 22.61
C ARG A 435 4.90 -2.48 22.89
N THR A 436 4.17 -3.21 22.07
CA THR A 436 2.70 -3.30 22.13
C THR A 436 2.26 -4.27 23.22
N ARG A 437 1.29 -3.84 24.03
CA ARG A 437 0.47 -4.68 24.92
C ARG A 437 -0.95 -4.73 24.42
N VAL A 438 -1.65 -5.83 24.68
CA VAL A 438 -3.02 -6.04 24.20
C VAL A 438 -3.91 -6.55 25.33
N ARG A 439 -5.15 -6.09 25.39
CA ARG A 439 -6.25 -6.71 26.13
C ARG A 439 -7.42 -6.90 25.20
N LEU A 440 -8.09 -8.03 25.30
CA LEU A 440 -9.22 -8.37 24.44
C LEU A 440 -10.37 -8.92 25.27
N PHE A 441 -11.59 -8.77 24.75
CA PHE A 441 -12.77 -9.43 25.26
C PHE A 441 -13.88 -9.41 24.21
N TRP A 442 -14.84 -10.32 24.34
CA TRP A 442 -16.11 -10.27 23.61
C TRP A 442 -17.26 -9.92 24.54
N VAL A 443 -18.28 -9.27 23.98
CA VAL A 443 -19.60 -9.18 24.60
C VAL A 443 -20.62 -9.92 23.74
N SER A 444 -21.64 -10.47 24.40
CA SER A 444 -22.68 -11.26 23.73
C SER A 444 -23.46 -10.42 22.72
N GLY A 445 -24.12 -11.09 21.76
CA GLY A 445 -25.02 -10.43 20.82
C GLY A 445 -26.16 -9.66 21.52
N GLU A 446 -26.61 -10.14 22.68
CA GLU A 446 -27.60 -9.43 23.51
C GLU A 446 -27.08 -8.09 24.03
N VAL A 447 -25.84 -8.06 24.55
CA VAL A 447 -25.20 -6.81 25.00
C VAL A 447 -25.01 -5.86 23.83
N ALA A 448 -24.52 -6.37 22.69
CA ALA A 448 -24.31 -5.56 21.48
C ALA A 448 -25.64 -4.97 20.95
N ASP A 449 -26.72 -5.76 20.99
CA ASP A 449 -28.05 -5.33 20.60
C ASP A 449 -28.62 -4.29 21.58
N SER A 450 -28.45 -4.49 22.88
CA SER A 450 -28.87 -3.52 23.89
C SER A 450 -28.14 -2.19 23.72
N PHE A 451 -26.80 -2.23 23.56
CA PHE A 451 -25.98 -1.06 23.29
C PHE A 451 -26.48 -0.29 22.07
N ARG A 452 -26.71 -1.00 20.95
CA ARG A 452 -27.23 -0.41 19.72
C ARG A 452 -28.60 0.23 19.92
N LYS A 453 -29.52 -0.45 20.64
CA LYS A 453 -30.87 0.06 20.90
C LYS A 453 -30.85 1.32 21.78
N HIS A 454 -30.09 1.31 22.87
CA HIS A 454 -29.96 2.46 23.78
C HIS A 454 -29.46 3.71 23.06
N TYR A 455 -28.32 3.61 22.37
CA TYR A 455 -27.74 4.78 21.70
C TYR A 455 -28.57 5.25 20.49
N LYS A 456 -29.24 4.34 19.76
CA LYS A 456 -30.22 4.75 18.74
C LYS A 456 -31.42 5.48 19.36
N GLY A 457 -31.93 5.02 20.50
CA GLY A 457 -33.00 5.70 21.25
C GLY A 457 -32.59 7.12 21.68
N GLN A 458 -31.30 7.32 21.95
CA GLN A 458 -30.71 8.63 22.28
C GLN A 458 -30.30 9.47 21.06
N ARG A 459 -30.70 9.06 19.84
CA ARG A 459 -30.36 9.70 18.55
C ARG A 459 -28.85 9.75 18.24
N ALA A 460 -28.08 8.80 18.75
CA ALA A 460 -26.65 8.63 18.47
C ALA A 460 -26.39 7.39 17.60
N SER A 461 -25.21 7.33 16.96
CA SER A 461 -24.73 6.11 16.30
C SER A 461 -23.99 5.21 17.30
N VAL A 462 -23.77 3.94 16.92
CA VAL A 462 -22.97 2.98 17.70
C VAL A 462 -21.56 3.53 17.94
N THR A 463 -20.89 4.02 16.90
CA THR A 463 -19.54 4.61 17.02
C THR A 463 -19.52 5.83 17.93
N ALA A 464 -20.50 6.73 17.79
CA ALA A 464 -20.59 7.93 18.64
C ALA A 464 -20.80 7.55 20.11
N GLY A 465 -21.66 6.56 20.37
CA GLY A 465 -21.85 6.02 21.71
C GLY A 465 -20.59 5.38 22.29
N MET A 466 -19.82 4.67 21.47
CA MET A 466 -18.56 4.05 21.91
C MET A 466 -17.53 5.09 22.30
N MET A 467 -17.38 6.18 21.52
CA MET A 467 -16.44 7.25 21.87
C MET A 467 -16.85 7.98 23.16
N ALA A 468 -18.14 8.27 23.33
CA ALA A 468 -18.64 8.88 24.56
C ALA A 468 -18.44 7.97 25.78
N LEU A 469 -18.71 6.66 25.62
CA LEU A 469 -18.51 5.69 26.69
C LEU A 469 -17.03 5.50 27.04
N LEU A 470 -16.14 5.54 26.05
CA LEU A 470 -14.69 5.55 26.27
C LEU A 470 -14.27 6.79 27.07
N ALA A 471 -14.72 7.99 26.68
CA ALA A 471 -14.43 9.22 27.41
C ALA A 471 -14.88 9.14 28.87
N ALA A 472 -16.11 8.66 29.11
CA ALA A 472 -16.64 8.45 30.45
C ALA A 472 -15.82 7.43 31.26
N ALA A 473 -15.39 6.33 30.64
CA ALA A 473 -14.53 5.33 31.29
C ALA A 473 -13.15 5.92 31.64
N PHE A 474 -12.55 6.72 30.75
CA PHE A 474 -11.30 7.43 31.03
C PHE A 474 -11.44 8.37 32.22
N PHE A 475 -12.46 9.24 32.26
CA PHE A 475 -12.61 10.18 33.37
C PHE A 475 -12.84 9.49 34.72
N LYS A 476 -13.41 8.26 34.75
CA LYS A 476 -13.53 7.47 35.98
C LYS A 476 -12.19 6.96 36.51
N VAL A 477 -11.22 6.68 35.64
CA VAL A 477 -9.92 6.09 36.03
C VAL A 477 -8.80 7.13 36.13
N LEU A 478 -8.95 8.26 35.45
CA LEU A 478 -7.97 9.34 35.44
C LEU A 478 -8.12 10.25 36.67
N PRO A 479 -7.01 10.76 37.22
CA PRO A 479 -7.09 11.75 38.30
C PRO A 479 -7.81 13.04 37.86
N ASP A 480 -8.34 13.77 38.84
CA ASP A 480 -9.26 14.90 38.62
C ASP A 480 -8.60 16.15 38.02
N ASP A 481 -7.26 16.20 37.99
CA ASP A 481 -6.49 17.23 37.29
C ASP A 481 -6.66 17.18 35.77
N TYR A 482 -7.05 16.02 35.23
CA TYR A 482 -7.41 15.87 33.83
C TYR A 482 -8.92 16.04 33.62
N ASP A 483 -9.31 17.21 33.14
CA ASP A 483 -10.70 17.55 32.83
C ASP A 483 -11.03 17.44 31.33
N THR A 484 -10.05 17.14 30.48
CA THR A 484 -10.20 17.18 29.03
C THR A 484 -9.55 15.96 28.36
N LEU A 485 -10.23 15.42 27.35
CA LEU A 485 -9.73 14.33 26.50
C LEU A 485 -9.97 14.65 25.03
N GLN A 486 -9.07 14.20 24.17
CA GLN A 486 -9.28 14.16 22.73
C GLN A 486 -9.26 12.69 22.26
N GLY A 487 -10.26 12.31 21.48
CA GLY A 487 -10.36 11.00 20.86
C GLY A 487 -10.33 11.09 19.34
N ASP A 488 -9.50 10.26 18.72
CA ASP A 488 -9.49 10.10 17.27
C ASP A 488 -10.38 8.93 16.86
N CYS A 489 -10.98 9.00 15.68
CA CYS A 489 -11.78 7.92 15.12
C CYS A 489 -11.49 7.74 13.63
N ALA A 490 -11.21 6.50 13.24
CA ALA A 490 -11.03 6.12 11.84
C ALA A 490 -12.37 6.13 11.08
N VAL A 491 -12.34 6.54 9.81
CA VAL A 491 -13.49 6.52 8.90
C VAL A 491 -13.12 5.90 7.56
N SER A 492 -14.03 5.09 7.00
CA SER A 492 -13.81 4.45 5.70
C SER A 492 -14.17 5.42 4.57
N LEU A 493 -13.22 5.64 3.66
CA LEU A 493 -13.40 6.50 2.49
C LEU A 493 -13.88 5.73 1.25
N ARG A 494 -13.99 4.40 1.33
CA ARG A 494 -14.40 3.53 0.20
C ARG A 494 -15.63 3.99 -0.56
N HIS A 495 -16.62 4.53 0.15
CA HIS A 495 -17.88 5.02 -0.44
C HIS A 495 -17.72 6.25 -1.35
N LEU A 496 -16.55 6.88 -1.35
CA LEU A 496 -16.21 8.02 -2.19
C LEU A 496 -15.48 7.62 -3.47
N LEU A 497 -14.93 6.40 -3.52
CA LEU A 497 -13.97 6.00 -4.55
C LEU A 497 -14.68 5.55 -5.82
N PRO A 498 -14.19 5.98 -7.00
CA PRO A 498 -14.74 5.54 -8.28
C PRO A 498 -14.20 4.15 -8.67
N ASP A 499 -14.79 3.57 -9.71
CA ASP A 499 -14.26 2.37 -10.36
C ASP A 499 -12.77 2.57 -10.78
N PRO A 500 -11.95 1.52 -10.73
CA PRO A 500 -12.29 0.11 -10.43
C PRO A 500 -12.38 -0.22 -8.93
N ILE A 501 -12.22 0.77 -8.03
CA ILE A 501 -12.24 0.52 -6.59
C ILE A 501 -13.68 0.37 -6.10
N ASN A 502 -13.99 -0.75 -5.46
CA ASN A 502 -15.31 -1.07 -4.96
C ASN A 502 -15.27 -1.71 -3.56
N ASP A 503 -16.44 -2.12 -3.05
CA ASP A 503 -16.60 -2.70 -1.72
C ASP A 503 -15.89 -4.05 -1.51
N ARG A 504 -15.33 -4.66 -2.58
CA ARG A 504 -14.53 -5.88 -2.53
C ARG A 504 -13.03 -5.64 -2.79
N SER A 505 -12.62 -4.43 -3.11
CA SER A 505 -11.22 -4.11 -3.39
C SER A 505 -10.35 -4.24 -2.14
N LEU A 506 -9.21 -4.93 -2.25
CA LEU A 506 -8.17 -4.86 -1.22
C LEU A 506 -7.31 -3.61 -1.42
N GLY A 507 -7.12 -2.81 -0.36
CA GLY A 507 -6.36 -1.55 -0.39
C GLY A 507 -6.55 -0.71 0.88
N TYR A 508 -5.80 0.39 1.01
CA TYR A 508 -5.83 1.25 2.20
C TYR A 508 -6.66 2.52 1.96
N TYR A 509 -7.91 2.56 2.46
CA TYR A 509 -8.86 3.64 2.14
C TYR A 509 -9.49 4.25 3.40
N VAL A 510 -8.65 4.76 4.30
CA VAL A 510 -9.06 5.24 5.62
C VAL A 510 -8.66 6.69 5.85
N GLY A 511 -9.62 7.50 6.29
CA GLY A 511 -9.41 8.81 6.87
C GLY A 511 -9.63 8.79 8.38
N SER A 512 -9.59 9.95 9.02
CA SER A 512 -9.91 10.08 10.45
C SER A 512 -10.42 11.48 10.80
N PHE A 513 -11.08 11.57 11.95
CA PHE A 513 -11.44 12.84 12.59
C PHE A 513 -11.16 12.76 14.10
N SER A 514 -11.15 13.91 14.76
CA SER A 514 -10.97 14.02 16.21
C SER A 514 -12.19 14.68 16.87
N GLU A 515 -12.48 14.30 18.11
CA GLU A 515 -13.53 14.88 18.95
C GLU A 515 -12.98 15.12 20.36
N GLN A 516 -13.42 16.20 21.00
CA GLN A 516 -13.02 16.58 22.36
C GLN A 516 -14.15 16.29 23.37
N TYR A 517 -13.75 15.89 24.57
CA TYR A 517 -14.64 15.57 25.69
C TYR A 517 -14.16 16.29 26.94
N SER A 518 -15.10 16.76 27.74
CA SER A 518 -14.84 17.41 29.03
C SER A 518 -15.42 16.58 30.16
N ARG A 519 -14.70 16.52 31.29
CA ARG A 519 -15.14 15.85 32.51
C ARG A 519 -16.44 16.51 32.99
N SER A 520 -17.42 15.69 33.35
CA SER A 520 -18.70 16.13 33.89
C SER A 520 -19.07 15.32 35.11
N ALA A 521 -19.63 15.99 36.12
CA ALA A 521 -20.21 15.35 37.29
C ALA A 521 -21.60 14.73 37.01
N ASP A 522 -22.24 15.10 35.90
CA ASP A 522 -23.55 14.57 35.49
C ASP A 522 -23.36 13.25 34.72
N PRO A 523 -23.84 12.10 35.23
CA PRO A 523 -23.76 10.83 34.52
C PRO A 523 -24.51 10.83 33.18
N ALA A 524 -25.52 11.71 33.00
CA ALA A 524 -26.26 11.82 31.74
C ALA A 524 -25.46 12.52 30.62
N SER A 525 -24.31 13.13 30.96
CA SER A 525 -23.42 13.80 30.00
C SER A 525 -22.92 12.88 28.88
N VAL A 526 -22.79 11.57 29.14
CA VAL A 526 -22.43 10.56 28.13
C VAL A 526 -23.40 10.57 26.94
N TRP A 527 -24.68 10.87 27.16
CA TRP A 527 -25.68 10.92 26.10
C TRP A 527 -25.58 12.20 25.28
N SER A 528 -25.29 13.34 25.91
CA SER A 528 -25.00 14.57 25.18
C SER A 528 -23.72 14.46 24.36
N ASP A 529 -22.68 13.83 24.91
CA ASP A 529 -21.42 13.58 24.22
C ASP A 529 -21.62 12.67 23.01
N ALA A 530 -22.43 11.62 23.15
CA ALA A 530 -22.77 10.74 22.03
C ALA A 530 -23.56 11.46 20.93
N ARG A 531 -24.50 12.35 21.28
CA ARG A 531 -25.22 13.17 20.29
C ARG A 531 -24.32 14.18 19.58
N ARG A 532 -23.43 14.84 20.33
CA ARG A 532 -22.44 15.77 19.76
C ARG A 532 -21.50 15.04 18.80
N THR A 533 -20.92 13.93 19.25
CA THR A 533 -20.04 13.08 18.43
C THR A 533 -20.76 12.60 17.16
N LYS A 534 -22.05 12.25 17.24
CA LYS A 534 -22.85 11.90 16.05
C LYS A 534 -22.98 13.07 15.08
N ALA A 535 -23.21 14.29 15.56
CA ALA A 535 -23.26 15.47 14.71
C ALA A 535 -21.90 15.72 14.02
N THR A 536 -20.78 15.53 14.73
CA THR A 536 -19.44 15.61 14.16
C THR A 536 -19.24 14.56 13.05
N ILE A 537 -19.62 13.31 13.29
CA ILE A 537 -19.55 12.24 12.27
C ILE A 537 -20.36 12.61 11.02
N ASP A 538 -21.57 13.15 11.19
CA ASP A 538 -22.41 13.57 10.06
C ASP A 538 -21.78 14.71 9.27
N GLU A 539 -21.13 15.64 9.96
CA GLU A 539 -20.42 16.75 9.32
C GLU A 539 -19.18 16.27 8.56
N VAL A 540 -18.39 15.38 9.16
CA VAL A 540 -17.24 14.74 8.51
C VAL A 540 -17.66 13.99 7.24
N ALA A 541 -18.80 13.29 7.27
CA ALA A 541 -19.34 12.62 6.09
C ALA A 541 -19.73 13.61 4.99
N LYS A 542 -20.34 14.75 5.33
CA LYS A 542 -20.73 15.80 4.37
C LYS A 542 -19.52 16.47 3.70
N ARG A 543 -18.38 16.53 4.37
CA ARG A 543 -17.12 17.07 3.82
C ARG A 543 -16.51 16.19 2.73
N ARG A 544 -16.97 14.95 2.57
CA ARG A 544 -16.55 14.03 1.48
C ARG A 544 -15.02 13.94 1.34
N GLY A 545 -14.31 13.75 2.44
CA GLY A 545 -12.84 13.59 2.44
C GLY A 545 -12.04 14.90 2.56
N ALA A 546 -12.71 16.06 2.55
CA ALA A 546 -12.04 17.34 2.80
C ALA A 546 -11.58 17.48 4.26
N ASP A 547 -10.47 18.21 4.47
CA ASP A 547 -9.87 18.52 5.77
C ASP A 547 -9.64 17.27 6.64
N MET A 548 -9.02 16.24 6.05
CA MET A 548 -8.63 15.02 6.73
C MET A 548 -7.10 14.87 6.80
N PRO A 549 -6.55 14.19 7.84
CA PRO A 549 -5.12 13.96 7.96
C PRO A 549 -4.48 13.29 6.74
N VAL A 550 -5.22 12.42 6.03
CA VAL A 550 -4.74 11.77 4.80
C VAL A 550 -4.50 12.78 3.67
N GLY A 551 -5.37 13.78 3.51
CA GLY A 551 -5.19 14.86 2.53
C GLY A 551 -4.02 15.79 2.86
N TYR A 552 -3.60 15.84 4.12
CA TYR A 552 -2.45 16.63 4.56
C TYR A 552 -1.10 15.98 4.21
N LEU A 553 -1.05 14.68 3.91
CA LEU A 553 0.19 13.97 3.61
C LEU A 553 0.97 14.58 2.44
N ARG A 554 0.27 15.22 1.48
CA ARG A 554 0.91 15.93 0.37
C ARG A 554 1.81 17.09 0.81
N HIS A 555 1.56 17.71 1.97
CA HIS A 555 2.36 18.81 2.50
C HIS A 555 3.63 18.36 3.22
N VAL A 556 3.75 17.05 3.47
CA VAL A 556 4.89 16.44 4.16
C VAL A 556 5.54 15.34 3.31
N ALA A 557 5.18 15.24 2.03
CA ALA A 557 5.66 14.20 1.13
C ALA A 557 7.19 14.27 0.92
N ASP A 558 7.76 15.48 0.92
CA ASP A 558 9.20 15.69 0.69
C ASP A 558 10.08 15.17 1.83
N ASP A 559 9.59 15.23 3.08
CA ASP A 559 10.31 14.81 4.28
C ASP A 559 9.37 14.18 5.33
N MET A 560 8.70 13.11 4.93
CA MET A 560 7.77 12.40 5.81
C MET A 560 8.47 11.76 7.02
N SER A 561 9.71 11.29 6.82
CA SER A 561 10.54 10.71 7.88
C SER A 561 10.92 11.76 8.93
N GLY A 562 11.39 12.94 8.51
CA GLY A 562 11.67 14.05 9.40
C GLY A 562 10.41 14.57 10.11
N TRP A 563 9.29 14.68 9.40
CA TRP A 563 8.00 15.07 9.98
C TRP A 563 7.54 14.11 11.08
N LEU A 564 7.63 12.79 10.87
CA LEU A 564 7.29 11.79 11.87
C LEU A 564 8.26 11.78 13.05
N SER A 565 9.57 11.82 12.77
CA SER A 565 10.62 11.81 13.79
C SER A 565 10.55 13.06 14.68
N GLY A 566 10.20 14.21 14.11
CA GLY A 566 10.01 15.47 14.83
C GLY A 566 8.86 15.49 15.85
N LYS A 567 8.02 14.45 15.88
CA LYS A 567 6.98 14.25 16.91
C LYS A 567 7.52 13.52 18.15
N LEU A 568 8.60 12.75 18.01
CA LEU A 568 9.20 12.03 19.12
C LEU A 568 9.72 13.00 20.19
N GLY A 569 9.62 12.61 21.46
CA GLY A 569 9.93 13.44 22.63
C GLY A 569 8.80 14.41 23.04
N LYS A 570 7.76 14.59 22.22
CA LYS A 570 6.66 15.54 22.50
C LYS A 570 5.41 14.83 23.08
N LYS A 571 4.55 15.58 23.77
CA LYS A 571 3.21 15.11 24.20
C LYS A 571 2.33 14.81 23.00
N ARG A 572 1.55 13.75 23.02
CA ARG A 572 0.57 13.39 21.97
C ARG A 572 -0.70 14.23 22.12
N ALA A 573 -1.48 14.37 21.05
CA ALA A 573 -2.75 15.09 21.10
C ALA A 573 -3.89 14.25 21.68
N ALA A 574 -4.04 13.00 21.20
CA ALA A 574 -5.18 12.15 21.52
C ALA A 574 -4.89 11.12 22.63
N ALA A 575 -5.91 10.87 23.45
CA ALA A 575 -5.94 9.82 24.45
C ALA A 575 -6.15 8.44 23.81
N TRP A 576 -7.03 8.35 22.81
CA TRP A 576 -7.28 7.11 22.08
C TRP A 576 -7.49 7.32 20.58
N GLU A 577 -7.39 6.23 19.84
CA GLU A 577 -7.89 6.11 18.47
C GLU A 577 -8.85 4.92 18.39
N LEU A 578 -10.11 5.19 18.03
CA LEU A 578 -11.15 4.19 17.83
C LEU A 578 -11.22 3.78 16.35
N SER A 579 -11.19 2.48 16.09
CA SER A 579 -11.50 1.89 14.79
C SER A 579 -12.65 0.90 14.95
N ASN A 580 -13.80 1.24 14.36
CA ASN A 580 -14.98 0.38 14.34
C ASN A 580 -15.30 0.00 12.89
N VAL A 581 -15.12 -1.28 12.55
CA VAL A 581 -15.31 -1.78 11.17
C VAL A 581 -16.71 -2.33 10.92
N GLY A 582 -17.55 -2.33 11.95
CA GLY A 582 -18.94 -2.77 11.87
C GLY A 582 -19.08 -4.29 11.84
N VAL A 583 -20.13 -4.73 11.14
CA VAL A 583 -20.55 -6.14 11.09
C VAL A 583 -19.93 -6.83 9.89
N VAL A 584 -19.35 -8.00 10.11
CA VAL A 584 -18.80 -8.84 9.05
C VAL A 584 -19.94 -9.33 8.16
N GLY A 585 -19.88 -8.96 6.87
CA GLY A 585 -20.92 -9.29 5.88
C GLY A 585 -21.09 -10.79 5.63
N TYR A 586 -22.31 -11.19 5.27
CA TYR A 586 -22.70 -12.56 4.91
C TYR A 586 -22.44 -12.83 3.42
N THR A 587 -21.63 -13.84 3.10
CA THR A 587 -21.32 -14.27 1.73
C THR A 587 -22.13 -15.52 1.37
N GLY A 588 -23.34 -15.36 0.83
CA GLY A 588 -24.06 -16.40 0.10
C GLY A 588 -24.91 -17.40 0.92
N LYS A 589 -25.98 -17.94 0.30
CA LYS A 589 -26.89 -18.94 0.89
C LYS A 589 -26.09 -20.16 1.37
N VAL A 590 -26.19 -20.47 2.67
CA VAL A 590 -25.52 -21.61 3.32
C VAL A 590 -26.20 -22.91 2.91
N THR A 591 -25.57 -23.69 2.04
CA THR A 591 -25.57 -25.16 2.12
C THR A 591 -24.68 -25.57 3.30
N GLU A 592 -24.85 -26.75 3.89
CA GLU A 592 -23.88 -27.26 4.88
C GLU A 592 -22.46 -27.23 4.27
N THR A 593 -21.58 -26.37 4.81
CA THR A 593 -20.19 -26.21 4.35
C THR A 593 -19.21 -26.76 5.38
N GLU A 594 -18.05 -27.24 4.93
CA GLU A 594 -17.05 -27.88 5.78
C GLU A 594 -16.22 -26.88 6.59
N PHE A 595 -16.08 -25.65 6.08
CA PHE A 595 -15.46 -24.53 6.77
C PHE A 595 -16.47 -23.40 6.93
N LYS A 596 -16.57 -22.83 8.13
CA LYS A 596 -17.46 -21.68 8.39
C LYS A 596 -16.84 -20.68 9.35
N MET A 597 -16.72 -19.44 8.93
CA MET A 597 -16.28 -18.33 9.78
C MET A 597 -17.41 -17.91 10.72
N GLU A 598 -17.10 -17.77 12.01
CA GLU A 598 -18.09 -17.43 13.05
C GLU A 598 -17.73 -16.14 13.78
N ARG A 599 -16.74 -16.21 14.67
CA ARG A 599 -16.34 -15.12 15.54
C ARG A 599 -15.15 -14.38 14.95
N MET A 600 -15.07 -13.08 15.16
CA MET A 600 -13.92 -12.27 14.76
C MET A 600 -13.51 -11.32 15.88
N LEU A 601 -12.25 -10.91 15.80
CA LEU A 601 -11.66 -9.82 16.55
C LEU A 601 -10.65 -9.14 15.59
N PHE A 602 -10.32 -7.88 15.83
CA PHE A 602 -9.10 -7.32 15.27
C PHE A 602 -8.40 -6.43 16.28
N SER A 603 -7.10 -6.27 16.10
CA SER A 603 -6.26 -5.42 16.91
C SER A 603 -5.21 -4.74 16.05
N GLN A 604 -4.76 -3.58 16.50
CA GLN A 604 -3.68 -2.83 15.87
C GLN A 604 -2.48 -2.83 16.80
N SER A 605 -1.27 -2.77 16.25
CA SER A 605 -0.09 -2.47 17.06
C SER A 605 -0.22 -1.08 17.68
N ALA A 606 0.42 -0.87 18.82
CA ALA A 606 0.54 0.47 19.38
C ALA A 606 1.32 1.37 18.42
N SER A 607 1.12 2.69 18.50
CA SER A 607 1.86 3.64 17.68
C SER A 607 2.52 4.74 18.50
N ALA A 608 3.80 4.99 18.19
CA ALA A 608 4.57 6.04 18.84
C ALA A 608 4.03 7.45 18.53
N THR A 609 3.33 7.64 17.41
CA THR A 609 2.86 8.96 16.96
C THR A 609 1.36 9.01 16.66
N SER A 610 0.54 8.40 17.53
CA SER A 610 -0.93 8.44 17.49
C SER A 610 -1.51 8.54 18.91
N GLY A 611 -2.84 8.39 19.04
CA GLY A 611 -3.49 8.21 20.34
C GLY A 611 -2.82 7.16 21.23
N ALA A 612 -2.81 7.40 22.54
CA ALA A 612 -2.08 6.57 23.51
C ALA A 612 -2.60 5.13 23.60
N ILE A 613 -3.90 4.94 23.36
CA ILE A 613 -4.58 3.64 23.33
C ILE A 613 -5.29 3.47 21.99
N LYS A 614 -5.07 2.34 21.30
CA LYS A 614 -5.89 1.93 20.16
C LYS A 614 -7.06 1.10 20.68
N VAL A 615 -8.25 1.38 20.17
CA VAL A 615 -9.46 0.61 20.45
C VAL A 615 -10.01 0.08 19.12
N SER A 616 -10.05 -1.23 18.97
CA SER A 616 -10.48 -1.93 17.76
C SER A 616 -11.76 -2.71 18.01
N VAL A 617 -12.76 -2.54 17.15
CA VAL A 617 -14.13 -3.07 17.34
C VAL A 617 -14.70 -3.69 16.07
N VAL A 618 -15.06 -4.98 16.14
CA VAL A 618 -15.70 -5.73 15.04
C VAL A 618 -16.82 -6.61 15.57
N THR A 619 -17.91 -6.75 14.81
CA THR A 619 -18.97 -7.73 15.09
C THR A 619 -18.81 -8.95 14.20
N GLY A 620 -18.60 -10.11 14.81
CA GLY A 620 -18.52 -11.40 14.11
C GLY A 620 -19.86 -11.85 13.52
N ARG A 621 -19.84 -12.90 12.71
CA ARG A 621 -21.06 -13.55 12.17
C ARG A 621 -21.86 -14.29 13.23
N ASP A 622 -21.25 -14.60 14.38
CA ASP A 622 -21.92 -15.08 15.58
C ASP A 622 -22.68 -13.97 16.34
N GLY A 623 -22.64 -12.73 15.84
CA GLY A 623 -23.28 -11.56 16.44
C GLY A 623 -22.55 -11.02 17.67
N GLN A 624 -21.45 -11.64 18.09
CA GLN A 624 -20.65 -11.13 19.20
C GLN A 624 -19.82 -9.93 18.77
N LEU A 625 -19.69 -8.97 19.69
CA LEU A 625 -18.90 -7.76 19.48
C LEU A 625 -17.55 -7.92 20.18
N GLY A 626 -16.49 -8.03 19.39
CA GLY A 626 -15.12 -8.17 19.86
C GLY A 626 -14.43 -6.81 20.04
N PHE A 627 -13.75 -6.65 21.16
CA PHE A 627 -12.95 -5.47 21.48
C PHE A 627 -11.50 -5.85 21.69
N ALA A 628 -10.58 -5.10 21.09
CA ALA A 628 -9.17 -5.12 21.44
C ALA A 628 -8.68 -3.72 21.82
N PHE A 629 -8.02 -3.64 22.96
CA PHE A 629 -7.31 -2.46 23.43
C PHE A 629 -5.82 -2.73 23.31
N SER A 630 -5.08 -1.83 22.66
CA SER A 630 -3.63 -1.93 22.61
C SER A 630 -2.95 -0.62 22.93
N TRP A 631 -1.80 -0.71 23.58
CA TRP A 631 -1.03 0.46 24.00
C TRP A 631 0.46 0.15 24.04
N GLN A 632 1.26 1.21 24.04
CA GLN A 632 2.71 1.09 24.16
C GLN A 632 3.11 0.99 25.63
N GLU A 633 3.93 0.00 25.97
CA GLU A 633 4.52 -0.15 27.29
C GLU A 633 5.31 1.11 27.67
N GLY A 634 5.01 1.67 28.85
CA GLY A 634 5.63 2.89 29.35
C GLY A 634 5.11 4.19 28.72
N ILE A 635 4.07 4.15 27.89
CA ILE A 635 3.26 5.32 27.51
C ILE A 635 1.99 5.40 28.35
N VAL A 636 1.33 4.26 28.53
CA VAL A 636 0.19 4.10 29.44
C VAL A 636 0.62 3.12 30.53
N GLU A 637 0.42 3.51 31.78
CA GLU A 637 0.69 2.65 32.92
C GLU A 637 -0.18 1.40 32.85
N LYS A 638 0.41 0.23 33.14
CA LYS A 638 -0.30 -1.05 33.05
C LYS A 638 -1.59 -1.05 33.86
N ARG A 639 -1.52 -0.53 35.09
CA ARG A 639 -2.68 -0.45 36.00
C ARG A 639 -3.80 0.40 35.41
N LEU A 640 -3.48 1.60 34.91
CA LEU A 640 -4.44 2.49 34.28
C LEU A 640 -5.11 1.84 33.05
N ALA A 641 -4.33 1.17 32.20
CA ALA A 641 -4.87 0.46 31.03
C ALA A 641 -5.80 -0.70 31.45
N GLU A 642 -5.43 -1.48 32.45
CA GLU A 642 -6.26 -2.60 32.95
C GLU A 642 -7.55 -2.11 33.62
N GLU A 643 -7.48 -1.07 34.45
CA GLU A 643 -8.64 -0.44 35.08
C GLU A 643 -9.57 0.20 34.05
N LEU A 644 -9.03 0.84 33.01
CA LEU A 644 -9.82 1.40 31.91
C LEU A 644 -10.59 0.30 31.17
N VAL A 645 -9.92 -0.79 30.79
CA VAL A 645 -10.56 -1.90 30.08
C VAL A 645 -11.67 -2.53 30.93
N SER A 646 -11.43 -2.73 32.24
CA SER A 646 -12.46 -3.24 33.16
C SER A 646 -13.65 -2.28 33.25
N THR A 647 -13.37 -1.00 33.51
CA THR A 647 -14.40 0.04 33.66
C THR A 647 -15.26 0.16 32.41
N PHE A 648 -14.64 0.16 31.23
CA PHE A 648 -15.35 0.23 29.96
C PHE A 648 -16.21 -1.02 29.72
N ARG A 649 -15.68 -2.22 30.01
CA ARG A 649 -16.42 -3.48 29.89
C ARG A 649 -17.62 -3.52 30.83
N GLU A 650 -17.45 -3.14 32.09
CA GLU A 650 -18.52 -3.07 33.09
C GLU A 650 -19.61 -2.09 32.65
N SER A 651 -19.22 -0.91 32.15
CA SER A 651 -20.15 0.07 31.60
C SER A 651 -20.93 -0.44 30.38
N LEU A 652 -20.33 -1.25 29.52
CA LEU A 652 -21.06 -1.92 28.42
C LEU A 652 -22.08 -2.95 28.94
N LEU A 653 -21.70 -3.74 29.94
CA LEU A 653 -22.57 -4.78 30.50
C LEU A 653 -23.76 -4.19 31.27
N ALA A 654 -23.56 -3.07 31.97
CA ALA A 654 -24.61 -2.38 32.72
C ALA A 654 -25.78 -1.91 31.84
N LEU A 655 -25.53 -1.60 30.55
CA LEU A 655 -26.58 -1.18 29.60
C LEU A 655 -27.61 -2.28 29.32
N VAL A 656 -27.31 -3.56 29.60
CA VAL A 656 -28.31 -4.64 29.52
C VAL A 656 -29.26 -4.57 30.71
N SER A 657 -28.76 -4.22 31.90
CA SER A 657 -29.53 -4.14 33.14
C SER A 657 -30.52 -2.96 33.15
N GLU A 658 -30.19 -1.88 32.44
CA GLU A 658 -31.02 -0.67 32.34
C GLU A 658 -32.19 -0.81 31.35
N GLY A 659 -32.05 -1.65 30.31
CA GLY A 659 -33.08 -1.87 29.29
C GLY A 659 -34.19 -2.86 29.66
N GLY A 660 -34.11 -3.48 30.84
CA GLY A 660 -35.11 -4.41 31.38
C GLY A 660 -36.10 -3.80 32.37
N ARG A 661 -36.12 -2.46 32.50
CA ARG A 661 -37.06 -1.71 33.37
C ARG A 661 -38.04 -0.86 32.56
#